data_AF-A0A8M1K892-F1
#
_entry.id   AF-A0A8M1K892-F1
#
_cell.length_a   1.000
_cell.length_b   1.000
_cell.length_c   1.000
_cell.angle_alpha   90.00
_cell.angle_beta   90.00
_cell.angle_gamma   90.00
#
_symmetry.space_group_name_H-M   'P 1'
#
loop_
_entity.id
_entity.type
_entity.pdbx_description
1 polymer ?
#
loop_
_entity_poly.entity_id
_entity_poly.type
_entity_poly.pdbx_seq_one_letter_code
_entity_poly.pdbx_strand_id
1 'polypeptide(L)'
;MYQRKLKSHLKKNYECVSEGIAVPGDRKLLEKIYTDLYITEGGIGAVNEEHEVRQMEKAAGSPGTQEKLIECNNIFHPLPGQDKPIRTVLTKGVAGVGKSISVQKFILDWVKGIANEDIELIFPLPFRELNLKNDKYSFMDILHQFFPDTKGLMFTKNKKSKVLFVFDGLDEYRHPLDFQKNEIWSDMTTPTSVDVLLTNLIKGNLLPSALIWITSRPAAASHIPPDCIDQVAEIRGFNDEQKEEYFRKRITDVKLADRVIEHIRHKESRSLYIMCHIPVFCWIAATVLERILEETEATAVMEAKEAKEVTEVKEAKEETEATEATEAKEETEAKEETILEETEDTVVKEAKEVTEVKEATEETEAKQETEVKEAKEAKDATEVKKATEETEVKEATEAKEATEVKEATEKTASTDSKQQTLKTLTQMYSHFLIFQTRRKTEKYGETYDLDTKWDEKSIMALGHLAFKNLLQNNLIFCESDLTECGITVKEASVYSGMCTQIFKEDSGVFIGTAFCFVHLSIQEFFAALYAHMSIDKHQRNVFDNQDTSSEKESSTVVKLLKNAVDKALESDSGHLDLFLRFLLGLSLESNQRLLQGLLRQTGNSSQGKEEIVRYIKEKFKENTSAERSINLFHCLNELNDKSLVEEIQNHLRSGSLSSAQLSPAQWSALVFVLLTSEEQMEEFDLKKFVRSDECLKRLLPVVKTATKAL
;
A
#
# COMPACT_ATOMS: atom_id res chain seq x y z
N MET A 1 17.00 -18.01 -32.90
CA MET A 1 17.79 -18.35 -31.69
C MET A 1 17.60 -17.29 -30.60
N TYR A 2 18.12 -16.07 -30.80
CA TYR A 2 18.11 -14.98 -29.81
C TYR A 2 16.75 -14.73 -29.13
N GLN A 3 15.64 -14.65 -29.88
CA GLN A 3 14.30 -14.46 -29.30
C GLN A 3 13.95 -15.47 -28.19
N ARG A 4 14.31 -16.76 -28.32
CA ARG A 4 14.03 -17.77 -27.27
C ARG A 4 14.86 -17.53 -26.01
N LYS A 5 16.13 -17.15 -26.16
CA LYS A 5 16.99 -16.75 -25.04
C LYS A 5 16.43 -15.51 -24.33
N LEU A 6 16.09 -14.48 -25.11
CA LEU A 6 15.54 -13.22 -24.62
C LEU A 6 14.21 -13.45 -23.88
N LYS A 7 13.27 -14.23 -24.45
CA LYS A 7 12.04 -14.63 -23.74
C LYS A 7 12.34 -15.39 -22.44
N SER A 8 13.31 -16.31 -22.42
CA SER A 8 13.71 -17.04 -21.20
C SER A 8 14.35 -16.15 -20.13
N HIS A 9 15.15 -15.16 -20.53
CA HIS A 9 15.75 -14.17 -19.63
C HIS A 9 14.69 -13.26 -19.02
N LEU A 10 13.84 -12.67 -19.87
CA LEU A 10 12.75 -11.78 -19.44
C LEU A 10 11.72 -12.51 -18.56
N LYS A 11 11.43 -13.79 -18.86
CA LYS A 11 10.61 -14.63 -17.98
C LYS A 11 11.16 -14.68 -16.56
N LYS A 12 12.45 -14.99 -16.40
CA LYS A 12 13.10 -15.09 -15.08
C LYS A 12 13.06 -13.78 -14.28
N ASN A 13 13.09 -12.64 -14.96
CA ASN A 13 13.14 -11.33 -14.33
C ASN A 13 11.76 -10.75 -13.99
N TYR A 14 10.71 -11.09 -14.74
CA TYR A 14 9.38 -10.46 -14.64
C TYR A 14 8.23 -11.38 -14.24
N GLU A 15 8.40 -12.72 -14.19
CA GLU A 15 7.31 -13.65 -13.86
C GLU A 15 6.81 -13.51 -12.40
N CYS A 16 7.67 -13.02 -11.50
CA CYS A 16 7.28 -12.69 -10.12
C CYS A 16 7.57 -11.22 -9.80
N VAL A 17 6.67 -10.61 -9.04
CA VAL A 17 6.94 -9.37 -8.30
C VAL A 17 7.55 -9.73 -6.94
N SER A 18 8.50 -8.91 -6.48
CA SER A 18 8.99 -8.95 -5.10
C SER A 18 8.59 -7.69 -4.35
N GLU A 19 8.00 -7.87 -3.17
CA GLU A 19 7.58 -6.78 -2.28
C GLU A 19 8.81 -6.25 -1.50
N GLY A 20 9.74 -5.59 -2.21
CA GLY A 20 11.04 -5.15 -1.71
C GLY A 20 12.23 -5.98 -2.26
N ILE A 21 13.37 -5.93 -1.58
CA ILE A 21 14.56 -6.74 -1.90
C ILE A 21 14.22 -8.22 -1.72
N ALA A 22 14.25 -8.96 -2.83
CA ALA A 22 13.62 -10.28 -2.96
C ALA A 22 14.32 -11.42 -2.19
N VAL A 23 13.85 -11.72 -0.99
CA VAL A 23 14.19 -12.96 -0.26
C VAL A 23 13.59 -14.19 -0.98
N PRO A 24 14.28 -15.35 -1.03
CA PRO A 24 13.67 -16.59 -1.51
C PRO A 24 12.43 -16.97 -0.69
N GLY A 25 11.25 -16.95 -1.31
CA GLY A 25 9.95 -17.21 -0.67
C GLY A 25 8.96 -16.04 -0.82
N ASP A 26 9.40 -14.80 -0.59
CA ASP A 26 8.58 -13.55 -0.66
C ASP A 26 8.23 -13.12 -2.12
N ARG A 27 8.10 -14.06 -3.07
CA ARG A 27 7.87 -13.78 -4.51
C ARG A 27 6.48 -14.24 -4.97
N LYS A 28 5.56 -13.29 -5.20
CA LYS A 28 4.23 -13.58 -5.79
C LYS A 28 4.30 -13.51 -7.33
N LEU A 29 3.70 -14.48 -8.02
CA LEU A 29 3.57 -14.49 -9.48
C LEU A 29 2.75 -13.27 -9.94
N LEU A 30 3.23 -12.50 -10.91
CA LEU A 30 2.55 -11.27 -11.34
C LEU A 30 1.11 -11.54 -11.77
N GLU A 31 0.88 -12.59 -12.56
CA GLU A 31 -0.46 -12.99 -13.04
C GLU A 31 -1.47 -13.33 -11.93
N LYS A 32 -1.03 -13.70 -10.72
CA LYS A 32 -1.94 -13.98 -9.60
C LYS A 32 -2.44 -12.71 -8.92
N ILE A 33 -1.67 -11.62 -8.98
CA ILE A 33 -1.96 -10.34 -8.29
C ILE A 33 -2.29 -9.20 -9.27
N TYR A 34 -2.01 -9.37 -10.56
CA TYR A 34 -2.26 -8.36 -11.58
C TYR A 34 -3.76 -8.14 -11.73
N THR A 35 -4.14 -6.87 -11.67
CA THR A 35 -5.48 -6.34 -11.93
C THR A 35 -5.33 -5.35 -13.06
N ASP A 36 -6.18 -5.43 -14.08
CA ASP A 36 -6.06 -4.58 -15.26
C ASP A 36 -6.20 -3.10 -14.87
N LEU A 37 -5.39 -2.25 -15.51
CA LEU A 37 -5.32 -0.82 -15.18
C LEU A 37 -6.15 -0.01 -16.18
N TYR A 38 -6.84 1.03 -15.71
CA TYR A 38 -7.57 1.94 -16.58
C TYR A 38 -6.57 2.89 -17.29
N ILE A 39 -6.37 2.67 -18.59
CA ILE A 39 -5.48 3.45 -19.46
C ILE A 39 -6.30 4.16 -20.55
N THR A 40 -6.03 5.44 -20.79
CA THR A 40 -6.75 6.28 -21.75
C THR A 40 -5.83 7.02 -22.72
N GLU A 41 -6.35 7.45 -23.88
CA GLU A 41 -5.67 8.39 -24.78
C GLU A 41 -5.43 9.73 -24.07
N GLY A 42 -4.15 10.11 -23.93
CA GLY A 42 -3.72 11.29 -23.19
C GLY A 42 -3.55 12.53 -24.06
N GLY A 43 -3.70 13.71 -23.46
CA GLY A 43 -3.51 14.99 -24.14
C GLY A 43 -2.06 15.23 -24.56
N ILE A 44 -1.85 15.52 -25.85
CA ILE A 44 -0.52 15.86 -26.40
C ILE A 44 -0.01 17.21 -25.84
N GLY A 45 -0.91 18.20 -25.66
CA GLY A 45 -0.54 19.56 -25.22
C GLY A 45 -0.63 19.86 -23.73
N ALA A 46 -1.35 19.04 -22.94
CA ALA A 46 -1.56 19.28 -21.50
C ALA A 46 -0.49 18.56 -20.66
N VAL A 47 0.76 19.02 -20.71
CA VAL A 47 1.91 18.27 -20.17
C VAL A 47 2.25 18.62 -18.72
N ASN A 48 1.93 19.85 -18.26
CA ASN A 48 2.50 20.40 -17.02
C ASN A 48 1.51 20.62 -15.85
N GLU A 49 0.19 20.40 -16.03
CA GLU A 49 -0.85 20.88 -15.09
C GLU A 49 -1.79 19.78 -14.55
N GLU A 50 -1.32 18.54 -14.39
CA GLU A 50 -2.17 17.43 -13.91
C GLU A 50 -1.59 16.77 -12.64
N HIS A 51 -2.07 17.24 -11.48
CA HIS A 51 -1.89 16.57 -10.19
C HIS A 51 -2.75 15.29 -10.10
N GLU A 52 -2.41 14.41 -9.15
CA GLU A 52 -3.17 13.19 -8.80
C GLU A 52 -4.67 13.47 -8.63
N VAL A 53 -4.97 14.56 -7.92
CA VAL A 53 -6.32 15.08 -7.68
C VAL A 53 -7.13 15.28 -8.97
N ARG A 54 -6.52 15.84 -10.03
CA ARG A 54 -7.20 16.14 -11.30
C ARG A 54 -7.55 14.87 -12.08
N GLN A 55 -6.74 13.82 -11.95
CA GLN A 55 -7.04 12.49 -12.49
C GLN A 55 -8.20 11.83 -11.74
N MET A 56 -8.28 12.03 -10.42
CA MET A 56 -9.38 11.56 -9.58
C MET A 56 -10.68 12.34 -9.81
N GLU A 57 -10.63 13.66 -10.03
CA GLU A 57 -11.79 14.48 -10.41
C GLU A 57 -12.37 14.07 -11.78
N LYS A 58 -11.52 13.75 -12.77
CA LYS A 58 -11.96 13.19 -14.06
C LYS A 58 -12.72 11.86 -13.85
N ALA A 59 -12.15 10.95 -13.06
CA ALA A 59 -12.76 9.67 -12.72
C ALA A 59 -14.07 9.81 -11.92
N ALA A 60 -14.18 10.85 -11.08
CA ALA A 60 -15.37 11.17 -10.29
C ALA A 60 -16.52 11.83 -11.09
N GLY A 61 -16.42 11.89 -12.42
CA GLY A 61 -17.57 12.09 -13.30
C GLY A 61 -17.70 13.47 -13.95
N SER A 62 -16.63 14.00 -14.57
CA SER A 62 -16.74 15.22 -15.39
C SER A 62 -17.49 14.94 -16.71
N PRO A 63 -18.65 15.57 -17.01
CA PRO A 63 -19.43 15.27 -18.21
C PRO A 63 -18.98 16.16 -19.37
N GLY A 64 -17.93 15.77 -20.10
CA GLY A 64 -17.40 16.56 -21.22
C GLY A 64 -16.67 15.80 -22.32
N THR A 65 -15.89 14.77 -21.97
CA THR A 65 -15.02 14.05 -22.92
C THR A 65 -15.29 12.55 -22.85
N GLN A 66 -15.59 11.92 -23.99
CA GLN A 66 -15.47 10.46 -24.10
C GLN A 66 -13.98 10.12 -24.17
N GLU A 67 -13.39 9.73 -23.04
CA GLU A 67 -12.02 9.25 -23.00
C GLU A 67 -11.92 7.93 -23.77
N LYS A 68 -11.02 7.85 -24.77
CA LYS A 68 -10.80 6.60 -25.48
C LYS A 68 -9.96 5.67 -24.59
N LEU A 69 -10.54 4.54 -24.19
CA LEU A 69 -9.82 3.47 -23.52
C LEU A 69 -8.72 2.91 -24.44
N ILE A 70 -7.55 2.63 -23.88
CA ILE A 70 -6.46 1.89 -24.54
C ILE A 70 -6.23 0.61 -23.75
N GLU A 71 -6.39 -0.55 -24.39
CA GLU A 71 -5.94 -1.81 -23.79
C GLU A 71 -4.40 -1.88 -23.85
N CYS A 72 -3.75 -2.30 -22.75
CA CYS A 72 -2.29 -2.30 -22.63
C CYS A 72 -1.58 -3.06 -23.77
N ASN A 73 -2.11 -4.21 -24.20
CA ASN A 73 -1.55 -4.97 -25.32
C ASN A 73 -1.83 -4.34 -26.71
N ASN A 74 -2.79 -3.43 -26.81
CA ASN A 74 -3.11 -2.70 -28.05
C ASN A 74 -2.46 -1.30 -28.10
N ILE A 75 -1.50 -0.99 -27.22
CA ILE A 75 -0.92 0.36 -27.07
C ILE A 75 -0.13 0.88 -28.29
N PHE A 76 0.21 0.00 -29.25
CA PHE A 76 0.83 0.37 -30.55
C PHE A 76 -0.14 0.28 -31.74
N HIS A 77 -1.42 0.00 -31.49
CA HIS A 77 -2.44 -0.11 -32.53
C HIS A 77 -3.18 1.23 -32.70
N PRO A 78 -3.34 1.76 -33.93
CA PRO A 78 -4.02 3.03 -34.15
C PRO A 78 -5.45 3.00 -33.64
N LEU A 79 -5.83 4.02 -32.87
CA LEU A 79 -7.20 4.15 -32.36
C LEU A 79 -8.18 4.47 -33.51
N PRO A 80 -9.48 4.16 -33.37
CA PRO A 80 -10.47 4.45 -34.42
C PRO A 80 -10.40 5.92 -34.88
N GLY A 81 -10.11 6.11 -36.17
CA GLY A 81 -9.87 7.43 -36.78
C GLY A 81 -8.40 7.87 -36.92
N GLN A 82 -7.43 7.02 -36.57
CA GLN A 82 -6.00 7.26 -36.81
C GLN A 82 -5.47 6.33 -37.92
N ASP A 83 -5.11 6.91 -39.07
CA ASP A 83 -4.49 6.17 -40.19
C ASP A 83 -2.94 6.16 -40.12
N LYS A 84 -2.34 6.84 -39.13
CA LYS A 84 -0.88 6.91 -38.97
C LYS A 84 -0.37 5.71 -38.16
N PRO A 85 0.78 5.10 -38.53
CA PRO A 85 1.43 4.10 -37.70
C PRO A 85 2.03 4.75 -36.45
N ILE A 86 1.81 4.15 -35.28
CA ILE A 86 2.42 4.56 -34.02
C ILE A 86 3.81 3.93 -33.91
N ARG A 87 4.84 4.75 -33.69
CA ARG A 87 6.22 4.32 -33.43
C ARG A 87 6.66 4.61 -32.00
N THR A 88 6.36 5.80 -31.50
CA THR A 88 6.71 6.25 -30.14
C THR A 88 5.46 6.45 -29.28
N VAL A 89 5.35 5.67 -28.21
CA VAL A 89 4.34 5.80 -27.16
C VAL A 89 4.96 6.42 -25.91
N LEU A 90 4.33 7.46 -25.36
CA LEU A 90 4.66 8.00 -24.04
C LEU A 90 3.51 7.77 -23.05
N THR A 91 3.69 6.85 -22.11
CA THR A 91 2.73 6.57 -21.04
C THR A 91 3.03 7.43 -19.81
N LYS A 92 2.13 8.39 -19.56
CA LYS A 92 2.12 9.25 -18.37
C LYS A 92 1.27 8.60 -17.27
N GLY A 93 1.54 9.01 -16.03
CA GLY A 93 0.75 8.61 -14.88
C GLY A 93 1.47 8.94 -13.57
N VAL A 94 0.72 9.03 -12.48
CA VAL A 94 1.24 9.50 -11.18
C VAL A 94 2.17 8.49 -10.50
N ALA A 95 2.69 8.83 -9.33
CA ALA A 95 3.56 7.93 -8.57
C ALA A 95 2.75 6.67 -8.19
N GLY A 96 3.33 5.47 -8.30
CA GLY A 96 2.68 4.24 -7.82
C GLY A 96 1.48 3.73 -8.65
N VAL A 97 1.08 4.45 -9.72
CA VAL A 97 -0.12 4.14 -10.52
C VAL A 97 -0.03 2.85 -11.37
N GLY A 98 1.08 2.11 -11.29
CA GLY A 98 1.27 0.85 -12.03
C GLY A 98 1.96 0.95 -13.40
N LYS A 99 2.62 2.08 -13.74
CA LYS A 99 3.39 2.27 -14.99
C LYS A 99 4.33 1.09 -15.29
N SER A 100 5.28 0.83 -14.40
CA SER A 100 6.25 -0.28 -14.52
C SER A 100 5.55 -1.65 -14.55
N ILE A 101 4.49 -1.85 -13.76
CA ILE A 101 3.75 -3.12 -13.71
C ILE A 101 3.02 -3.39 -15.04
N SER A 102 2.55 -2.36 -15.73
CA SER A 102 1.98 -2.47 -17.09
C SER A 102 3.02 -2.94 -18.11
N VAL A 103 4.24 -2.37 -18.04
CA VAL A 103 5.39 -2.81 -18.85
C VAL A 103 5.73 -4.28 -18.55
N GLN A 104 5.77 -4.68 -17.29
CA GLN A 104 6.03 -6.07 -16.90
C GLN A 104 4.96 -7.03 -17.43
N LYS A 105 3.68 -6.69 -17.32
CA LYS A 105 2.56 -7.49 -17.85
C LYS A 105 2.65 -7.68 -19.37
N PHE A 106 2.84 -6.59 -20.12
CA PHE A 106 2.99 -6.61 -21.58
C PHE A 106 4.17 -7.52 -22.01
N ILE A 107 5.30 -7.43 -21.30
CA ILE A 107 6.47 -8.28 -21.53
C ILE A 107 6.15 -9.75 -21.20
N LEU A 108 5.40 -10.05 -20.14
CA LEU A 108 4.99 -11.42 -19.82
C LEU A 108 4.03 -12.02 -20.86
N ASP A 109 3.04 -11.26 -21.31
CA ASP A 109 2.10 -11.70 -22.34
C ASP A 109 2.84 -12.03 -23.64
N TRP A 110 3.80 -11.19 -24.04
CA TRP A 110 4.70 -11.49 -25.15
C TRP A 110 5.59 -12.71 -24.89
N VAL A 111 6.20 -12.83 -23.71
CA VAL A 111 7.03 -13.98 -23.31
C VAL A 111 6.26 -15.29 -23.41
N LYS A 112 4.99 -15.30 -23.02
CA LYS A 112 4.12 -16.49 -22.98
C LYS A 112 3.40 -16.78 -24.31
N GLY A 113 3.34 -15.80 -25.23
CA GLY A 113 2.60 -15.95 -26.49
C GLY A 113 1.09 -15.76 -26.32
N ILE A 114 0.71 -14.84 -25.43
CA ILE A 114 -0.68 -14.42 -25.18
C ILE A 114 -1.04 -13.22 -26.06
N ALA A 115 -0.07 -12.32 -26.30
CA ALA A 115 -0.22 -11.11 -27.12
C ALA A 115 1.10 -10.71 -27.80
N ASN A 116 1.05 -9.69 -28.67
CA ASN A 116 2.20 -9.01 -29.27
C ASN A 116 3.14 -9.90 -30.13
N GLU A 117 2.66 -11.03 -30.65
CA GLU A 117 3.48 -12.00 -31.39
C GLU A 117 4.14 -11.46 -32.67
N ASP A 118 3.66 -10.34 -33.20
CA ASP A 118 4.22 -9.63 -34.34
C ASP A 118 5.54 -8.90 -34.01
N ILE A 119 5.89 -8.73 -32.73
CA ILE A 119 7.16 -8.17 -32.25
C ILE A 119 8.22 -9.28 -32.15
N GLU A 120 9.31 -9.18 -32.93
CA GLU A 120 10.38 -10.20 -32.93
C GLU A 120 11.20 -10.17 -31.63
N LEU A 121 11.46 -8.98 -31.07
CA LEU A 121 12.29 -8.76 -29.88
C LEU A 121 11.78 -7.58 -29.04
N ILE A 122 11.77 -7.72 -27.71
CA ILE A 122 11.51 -6.63 -26.75
C ILE A 122 12.73 -6.43 -25.85
N PHE A 123 13.18 -5.19 -25.70
CA PHE A 123 14.33 -4.78 -24.89
C PHE A 123 13.91 -3.73 -23.85
N PRO A 124 13.56 -4.12 -22.62
CA PRO A 124 13.38 -3.18 -21.52
C PRO A 124 14.73 -2.60 -21.07
N LEU A 125 14.78 -1.28 -20.91
CA LEU A 125 15.97 -0.50 -20.53
C LEU A 125 15.57 0.54 -19.48
N PRO A 126 15.46 0.17 -18.18
CA PRO A 126 15.08 1.10 -17.13
C PRO A 126 16.04 2.28 -17.03
N PHE A 127 15.53 3.51 -17.02
CA PHE A 127 16.37 4.72 -16.95
C PHE A 127 17.24 4.76 -15.70
N ARG A 128 16.75 4.22 -14.57
CA ARG A 128 17.50 4.04 -13.32
C ARG A 128 18.81 3.25 -13.49
N GLU A 129 18.85 2.26 -14.39
CA GLU A 129 20.07 1.50 -14.72
C GLU A 129 20.91 2.21 -15.79
N LEU A 130 20.30 2.96 -16.71
CA LEU A 130 21.03 3.76 -17.70
C LEU A 130 21.84 4.90 -17.04
N ASN A 131 21.44 5.36 -15.85
CA ASN A 131 22.24 6.27 -15.01
C ASN A 131 23.57 5.68 -14.52
N LEU A 132 23.79 4.36 -14.62
CA LEU A 132 25.04 3.71 -14.24
C LEU A 132 26.06 3.64 -15.40
N LYS A 133 25.76 4.27 -16.54
CA LYS A 133 26.53 4.17 -17.79
C LYS A 133 27.04 5.56 -18.20
N ASN A 134 28.05 6.04 -17.47
CA ASN A 134 28.58 7.41 -17.58
C ASN A 134 29.69 7.55 -18.64
N ASP A 135 30.34 6.44 -19.03
CA ASP A 135 31.33 6.42 -20.12
C ASP A 135 30.68 6.47 -21.52
N LYS A 136 31.51 6.49 -22.56
CA LYS A 136 31.05 6.31 -23.94
C LYS A 136 30.84 4.83 -24.26
N TYR A 137 29.63 4.49 -24.67
CA TYR A 137 29.22 3.15 -25.09
C TYR A 137 28.60 3.20 -26.49
N SER A 138 28.68 2.13 -27.28
CA SER A 138 27.79 1.99 -28.44
C SER A 138 26.42 1.48 -27.98
N PHE A 139 25.38 1.65 -28.80
CA PHE A 139 24.05 1.12 -28.46
C PHE A 139 24.06 -0.41 -28.37
N MET A 140 24.88 -1.07 -29.19
CA MET A 140 25.11 -2.51 -29.09
C MET A 140 25.81 -2.90 -27.78
N ASP A 141 26.73 -2.10 -27.25
CA ASP A 141 27.37 -2.39 -25.95
C ASP A 141 26.36 -2.34 -24.81
N ILE A 142 25.49 -1.33 -24.81
CA ILE A 142 24.39 -1.22 -23.84
C ILE A 142 23.50 -2.46 -23.92
N LEU A 143 23.04 -2.85 -25.12
CA LEU A 143 22.20 -4.03 -25.28
C LEU A 143 22.91 -5.35 -24.89
N HIS A 144 24.21 -5.48 -25.16
CA HIS A 144 25.00 -6.65 -24.76
C HIS A 144 25.33 -6.71 -23.26
N GLN A 145 25.25 -5.57 -22.54
CA GLN A 145 25.39 -5.49 -21.08
C GLN A 145 24.06 -5.80 -20.38
N PHE A 146 22.93 -5.23 -20.86
CA PHE A 146 21.61 -5.59 -20.33
C PHE A 146 21.20 -7.02 -20.70
N PHE A 147 21.57 -7.50 -21.89
CA PHE A 147 21.18 -8.83 -22.39
C PHE A 147 22.39 -9.60 -22.95
N PRO A 148 23.30 -10.13 -22.10
CA PRO A 148 24.49 -10.87 -22.55
C PRO A 148 24.19 -12.07 -23.47
N ASP A 149 23.00 -12.66 -23.32
CA ASP A 149 22.47 -13.72 -24.19
C ASP A 149 22.28 -13.31 -25.66
N THR A 150 22.27 -12.01 -25.95
CA THR A 150 22.14 -11.45 -27.29
C THR A 150 23.48 -11.10 -27.96
N LYS A 151 24.63 -11.36 -27.31
CA LYS A 151 25.96 -11.15 -27.92
C LYS A 151 26.06 -11.79 -29.31
N GLY A 152 26.36 -10.96 -30.31
CA GLY A 152 26.42 -11.33 -31.73
C GLY A 152 25.12 -11.14 -32.52
N LEU A 153 24.04 -10.68 -31.87
CA LEU A 153 22.88 -10.13 -32.57
C LEU A 153 23.30 -8.85 -33.33
N MET A 154 22.82 -8.69 -34.56
CA MET A 154 23.02 -7.48 -35.36
C MET A 154 21.71 -7.09 -36.04
N PHE A 155 21.27 -5.84 -35.85
CA PHE A 155 20.10 -5.31 -36.54
C PHE A 155 20.46 -4.99 -38.00
N THR A 156 19.83 -5.69 -38.94
CA THR A 156 20.08 -5.51 -40.38
C THR A 156 19.03 -4.57 -40.98
N LYS A 157 19.47 -3.52 -41.68
CA LYS A 157 18.61 -2.45 -42.22
C LYS A 157 17.52 -2.93 -43.19
N ASN A 158 17.59 -4.16 -43.69
CA ASN A 158 16.68 -4.73 -44.69
C ASN A 158 15.65 -5.73 -44.09
N LYS A 159 15.67 -5.99 -42.78
CA LYS A 159 14.71 -6.89 -42.13
C LYS A 159 13.45 -6.11 -41.69
N LYS A 160 12.26 -6.60 -42.05
CA LYS A 160 10.96 -6.11 -41.52
C LYS A 160 10.68 -6.59 -40.08
N SER A 161 11.72 -6.64 -39.24
CA SER A 161 11.62 -7.10 -37.86
C SER A 161 11.13 -5.98 -36.97
N LYS A 162 9.91 -6.09 -36.42
CA LYS A 162 9.48 -5.22 -35.33
C LYS A 162 10.35 -5.50 -34.11
N VAL A 163 11.01 -4.47 -33.59
CA VAL A 163 11.81 -4.48 -32.36
C VAL A 163 11.30 -3.36 -31.48
N LEU A 164 11.01 -3.67 -30.22
CA LEU A 164 10.51 -2.72 -29.24
C LEU A 164 11.58 -2.44 -28.19
N PHE A 165 11.87 -1.16 -27.92
CA PHE A 165 12.61 -0.73 -26.75
C PHE A 165 11.65 -0.09 -25.74
N VAL A 166 11.72 -0.52 -24.47
CA VAL A 166 10.85 0.00 -23.40
C VAL A 166 11.70 0.70 -22.36
N PHE A 167 11.61 2.04 -22.30
CA PHE A 167 12.34 2.88 -21.38
C PHE A 167 11.46 3.25 -20.19
N ASP A 168 11.60 2.49 -19.11
CA ASP A 168 10.78 2.65 -17.89
C ASP A 168 11.42 3.68 -16.94
N GLY A 169 10.62 4.63 -16.45
CA GLY A 169 11.00 5.61 -15.43
C GLY A 169 11.79 6.83 -15.92
N LEU A 170 11.32 7.56 -16.94
CA LEU A 170 11.99 8.77 -17.45
C LEU A 170 12.26 9.81 -16.35
N ASP A 171 11.37 9.91 -15.37
CA ASP A 171 11.51 10.78 -14.18
C ASP A 171 12.58 10.32 -13.17
N GLU A 172 13.29 9.23 -13.47
CA GLU A 172 14.47 8.76 -12.74
C GLU A 172 15.79 9.04 -13.50
N TYR A 173 15.74 9.50 -14.76
CA TYR A 173 16.95 9.76 -15.55
C TYR A 173 17.65 11.06 -15.12
N ARG A 174 18.96 10.98 -14.89
CA ARG A 174 19.76 12.07 -14.30
C ARG A 174 20.51 12.93 -15.32
N HIS A 175 20.67 12.45 -16.54
CA HIS A 175 21.39 13.15 -17.59
C HIS A 175 20.41 13.98 -18.44
N PRO A 176 20.82 15.16 -18.96
CA PRO A 176 19.98 15.90 -19.88
C PRO A 176 19.71 15.08 -21.14
N LEU A 177 18.53 15.22 -21.73
CA LEU A 177 18.20 14.70 -23.05
C LEU A 177 18.19 15.86 -24.06
N ASP A 178 19.35 16.22 -24.63
CA ASP A 178 19.44 17.42 -25.46
C ASP A 178 19.01 17.16 -26.92
N PHE A 179 17.70 17.14 -27.13
CA PHE A 179 17.09 17.00 -28.45
C PHE A 179 17.46 18.12 -29.45
N GLN A 180 18.11 19.22 -29.04
CA GLN A 180 18.48 20.32 -29.94
C GLN A 180 19.98 20.32 -30.32
N LYS A 181 20.87 20.11 -29.34
CA LYS A 181 22.33 20.22 -29.55
C LYS A 181 23.01 18.91 -29.93
N ASN A 182 22.41 17.76 -29.63
CA ASN A 182 23.07 16.48 -29.86
C ASN A 182 23.28 16.16 -31.34
N GLU A 183 24.50 15.70 -31.63
CA GLU A 183 24.94 15.26 -32.96
C GLU A 183 24.02 14.18 -33.53
N ILE A 184 23.85 14.17 -34.86
CA ILE A 184 23.03 13.15 -35.53
C ILE A 184 23.79 11.83 -35.53
N TRP A 185 23.28 10.85 -34.80
CA TRP A 185 23.88 9.52 -34.64
C TRP A 185 22.99 8.45 -35.26
N SER A 186 23.57 7.60 -36.12
CA SER A 186 22.83 6.58 -36.89
C SER A 186 23.51 5.20 -36.95
N ASP A 187 24.64 5.05 -36.28
CA ASP A 187 25.37 3.79 -36.12
C ASP A 187 25.21 3.29 -34.68
N MET A 188 24.89 2.01 -34.53
CA MET A 188 24.68 1.36 -33.22
C MET A 188 25.98 0.77 -32.65
N THR A 189 27.07 0.76 -33.41
CA THR A 189 28.35 0.11 -33.08
C THR A 189 29.47 1.08 -32.70
N THR A 190 29.31 2.38 -32.98
CA THR A 190 30.26 3.42 -32.59
C THR A 190 29.95 3.99 -31.21
N PRO A 191 30.93 4.10 -30.28
CA PRO A 191 30.67 4.63 -28.94
C PRO A 191 30.45 6.15 -28.87
N THR A 192 29.42 6.57 -28.13
CA THR A 192 29.13 7.97 -27.78
C THR A 192 28.43 8.04 -26.41
N SER A 193 27.94 9.21 -25.98
CA SER A 193 27.21 9.33 -24.71
C SER A 193 25.81 8.67 -24.80
N VAL A 194 25.30 8.19 -23.66
CA VAL A 194 23.98 7.56 -23.59
C VAL A 194 22.87 8.53 -24.02
N ASP A 195 22.95 9.80 -23.64
CA ASP A 195 22.06 10.88 -24.09
C ASP A 195 22.02 11.01 -25.63
N VAL A 196 23.17 11.07 -26.30
CA VAL A 196 23.23 11.14 -27.78
C VAL A 196 22.60 9.89 -28.41
N LEU A 197 22.79 8.70 -27.83
CA LEU A 197 22.13 7.48 -28.32
C LEU A 197 20.60 7.54 -28.13
N LEU A 198 20.12 7.91 -26.94
CA LEU A 198 18.69 7.94 -26.61
C LEU A 198 17.94 9.00 -27.42
N THR A 199 18.45 10.23 -27.49
CA THR A 199 17.83 11.31 -28.27
C THR A 199 17.76 10.97 -29.76
N ASN A 200 18.78 10.31 -30.32
CA ASN A 200 18.76 9.86 -31.72
C ASN A 200 17.87 8.64 -31.97
N LEU A 201 17.75 7.72 -31.01
CA LEU A 201 16.80 6.60 -31.08
C LEU A 201 15.36 7.11 -31.05
N ILE A 202 15.04 8.01 -30.13
CA ILE A 202 13.71 8.61 -30.00
C ILE A 202 13.34 9.39 -31.28
N LYS A 203 14.24 10.24 -31.79
CA LYS A 203 14.09 10.92 -33.10
C LYS A 203 13.97 9.97 -34.32
N GLY A 204 14.39 8.71 -34.20
CA GLY A 204 14.45 7.75 -35.30
C GLY A 204 15.66 7.91 -36.24
N ASN A 205 16.67 8.70 -35.87
CA ASN A 205 17.97 8.72 -36.56
C ASN A 205 18.74 7.41 -36.34
N LEU A 206 18.66 6.88 -35.13
CA LEU A 206 19.17 5.57 -34.75
C LEU A 206 18.03 4.54 -34.83
N LEU A 207 18.24 3.47 -35.58
CA LEU A 207 17.28 2.37 -35.82
C LEU A 207 15.82 2.85 -36.08
N PRO A 208 15.54 3.48 -37.25
CA PRO A 208 14.24 4.12 -37.52
C PRO A 208 13.03 3.20 -37.38
N SER A 209 13.17 1.92 -37.69
CA SER A 209 12.09 0.91 -37.67
C SER A 209 11.78 0.33 -36.28
N ALA A 210 12.44 0.80 -35.22
CA ALA A 210 12.14 0.38 -33.86
C ALA A 210 10.87 1.05 -33.33
N LEU A 211 10.05 0.26 -32.63
CA LEU A 211 9.01 0.77 -31.73
C LEU A 211 9.67 1.22 -30.42
N ILE A 212 9.10 2.26 -29.81
CA ILE A 212 9.61 2.88 -28.60
C ILE A 212 8.45 3.09 -27.64
N TRP A 213 8.55 2.54 -26.44
CA TRP A 213 7.64 2.82 -25.33
C TRP A 213 8.40 3.50 -24.20
N ILE A 214 7.88 4.61 -23.68
CA ILE A 214 8.49 5.37 -22.60
C ILE A 214 7.45 5.55 -21.49
N THR A 215 7.85 5.34 -20.23
CA THR A 215 6.98 5.65 -19.06
C THR A 215 7.52 6.83 -18.28
N SER A 216 6.64 7.68 -17.72
CA SER A 216 7.06 8.87 -16.96
C SER A 216 5.99 9.39 -15.97
N ARG A 217 6.42 10.06 -14.89
CA ARG A 217 5.59 11.06 -14.17
C ARG A 217 5.31 12.26 -15.09
N PRO A 218 4.12 12.90 -15.04
CA PRO A 218 3.76 14.00 -15.95
C PRO A 218 4.81 15.12 -16.07
N ALA A 219 5.39 15.56 -14.96
CA ALA A 219 6.39 16.64 -14.94
C ALA A 219 7.62 16.36 -15.84
N ALA A 220 8.21 15.17 -15.75
CA ALA A 220 9.38 14.80 -16.57
C ALA A 220 9.01 14.38 -18.00
N ALA A 221 7.73 14.11 -18.27
CA ALA A 221 7.24 13.82 -19.62
C ALA A 221 7.43 15.02 -20.58
N SER A 222 7.61 16.23 -20.03
CA SER A 222 7.98 17.46 -20.77
C SER A 222 9.40 17.43 -21.36
N HIS A 223 10.28 16.54 -20.90
CA HIS A 223 11.66 16.43 -21.40
C HIS A 223 11.75 15.85 -22.82
N ILE A 224 10.65 15.29 -23.36
CA ILE A 224 10.59 14.75 -24.72
C ILE A 224 9.73 15.69 -25.59
N PRO A 225 10.26 16.20 -26.73
CA PRO A 225 9.49 17.04 -27.63
C PRO A 225 8.22 16.34 -28.14
N PRO A 226 7.06 17.04 -28.19
CA PRO A 226 5.82 16.48 -28.72
C PRO A 226 5.97 15.88 -30.14
N ASP A 227 6.77 16.50 -31.00
CA ASP A 227 7.04 16.03 -32.37
C ASP A 227 7.77 14.68 -32.45
N CYS A 228 8.27 14.15 -31.33
CA CYS A 228 8.89 12.83 -31.24
C CYS A 228 7.93 11.72 -30.74
N ILE A 229 6.67 12.05 -30.45
CA ILE A 229 5.69 11.18 -29.81
C ILE A 229 4.47 11.03 -30.73
N ASP A 230 4.16 9.82 -31.18
CA ASP A 230 2.97 9.56 -32.01
C ASP A 230 1.70 9.43 -31.17
N GLN A 231 1.83 8.90 -29.95
CA GLN A 231 0.72 8.67 -29.03
C GLN A 231 1.11 8.91 -27.58
N VAL A 232 0.26 9.63 -26.85
CA VAL A 232 0.32 9.71 -25.39
C VAL A 232 -0.75 8.79 -24.82
N ALA A 233 -0.37 7.96 -23.85
CA ALA A 233 -1.29 7.18 -23.02
C ALA A 233 -1.23 7.69 -21.58
N GLU A 234 -2.32 7.57 -20.83
CA GLU A 234 -2.40 7.99 -19.43
C GLU A 234 -3.00 6.86 -18.59
N ILE A 235 -2.27 6.39 -17.58
CA ILE A 235 -2.80 5.45 -16.57
C ILE A 235 -3.38 6.27 -15.43
N ARG A 236 -4.64 6.03 -15.09
CA ARG A 236 -5.35 6.71 -13.98
C ARG A 236 -5.22 5.95 -12.66
N GLY A 237 -5.42 4.63 -12.68
CA GLY A 237 -5.38 3.78 -11.49
C GLY A 237 -6.45 2.69 -11.52
N PHE A 238 -6.92 2.29 -10.33
CA PHE A 238 -8.03 1.37 -10.11
C PHE A 238 -9.36 2.10 -9.88
N ASN A 239 -10.40 1.68 -10.59
CA ASN A 239 -11.79 1.98 -10.21
C ASN A 239 -12.18 1.21 -8.92
N ASP A 240 -13.39 1.43 -8.39
CA ASP A 240 -13.80 0.83 -7.12
C ASP A 240 -13.95 -0.71 -7.17
N GLU A 241 -14.27 -1.28 -8.34
CA GLU A 241 -14.32 -2.74 -8.57
C GLU A 241 -12.92 -3.36 -8.57
N GLN A 242 -11.98 -2.73 -9.29
CA GLN A 242 -10.58 -3.13 -9.41
C GLN A 242 -9.84 -3.09 -8.06
N LYS A 243 -10.22 -2.18 -7.16
CA LYS A 243 -9.72 -2.19 -5.77
C LYS A 243 -10.07 -3.50 -5.07
N GLU A 244 -11.34 -3.91 -5.10
CA GLU A 244 -11.77 -5.17 -4.50
C GLU A 244 -11.15 -6.38 -5.19
N GLU A 245 -11.08 -6.37 -6.52
CA GLU A 245 -10.43 -7.42 -7.31
C GLU A 245 -8.97 -7.61 -6.90
N TYR A 246 -8.22 -6.51 -6.73
CA TYR A 246 -6.85 -6.53 -6.24
C TYR A 246 -6.75 -7.13 -4.83
N PHE A 247 -7.62 -6.74 -3.89
CA PHE A 247 -7.59 -7.29 -2.53
C PHE A 247 -7.88 -8.80 -2.53
N ARG A 248 -8.90 -9.27 -3.27
CA ARG A 248 -9.22 -10.71 -3.41
C ARG A 248 -8.15 -11.51 -4.18
N LYS A 249 -7.35 -10.86 -5.02
CA LYS A 249 -6.18 -11.47 -5.71
C LYS A 249 -4.91 -11.50 -4.84
N ARG A 250 -4.70 -10.48 -4.00
CA ARG A 250 -3.48 -10.33 -3.18
C ARG A 250 -3.53 -11.14 -1.88
N ILE A 251 -4.69 -11.31 -1.27
CA ILE A 251 -4.91 -12.04 -0.01
C ILE A 251 -5.49 -13.41 -0.35
N THR A 252 -4.89 -14.49 0.17
CA THR A 252 -5.25 -15.87 -0.24
C THR A 252 -6.46 -16.42 0.51
N ASP A 253 -6.67 -15.98 1.76
CA ASP A 253 -7.87 -16.31 2.53
C ASP A 253 -9.01 -15.37 2.14
N VAL A 254 -10.12 -15.94 1.67
CA VAL A 254 -11.29 -15.20 1.18
C VAL A 254 -11.97 -14.40 2.30
N LYS A 255 -12.06 -14.95 3.52
CA LYS A 255 -12.68 -14.26 4.66
C LYS A 255 -11.82 -13.09 5.12
N LEU A 256 -10.50 -13.24 5.11
CA LEU A 256 -9.57 -12.16 5.40
C LEU A 256 -9.64 -11.08 4.30
N ALA A 257 -9.69 -11.48 3.03
CA ALA A 257 -9.83 -10.55 1.90
C ALA A 257 -11.13 -9.73 1.98
N ASP A 258 -12.27 -10.36 2.22
CA ASP A 258 -13.56 -9.66 2.33
C ASP A 258 -13.62 -8.77 3.58
N ARG A 259 -12.98 -9.14 4.71
CA ARG A 259 -12.83 -8.26 5.89
C ARG A 259 -11.90 -7.06 5.65
N VAL A 260 -10.83 -7.23 4.86
CA VAL A 260 -9.98 -6.11 4.42
C VAL A 260 -10.77 -5.16 3.50
N ILE A 261 -11.66 -5.70 2.65
CA ILE A 261 -12.55 -4.93 1.78
C ILE A 261 -13.62 -4.19 2.60
N GLU A 262 -14.24 -4.84 3.58
CA GLU A 262 -15.18 -4.21 4.51
C GLU A 262 -14.51 -3.08 5.30
N HIS A 263 -13.33 -3.33 5.87
CA HIS A 263 -12.54 -2.33 6.59
C HIS A 263 -12.21 -1.13 5.70
N ILE A 264 -11.64 -1.35 4.50
CA ILE A 264 -11.24 -0.23 3.63
C ILE A 264 -12.47 0.56 3.14
N ARG A 265 -13.60 -0.11 2.88
CA ARG A 265 -14.87 0.52 2.50
C ARG A 265 -15.63 1.18 3.67
N HIS A 266 -15.19 1.00 4.91
CA HIS A 266 -15.85 1.64 6.06
C HIS A 266 -15.61 3.15 6.06
N LYS A 267 -16.66 3.92 6.37
CA LYS A 267 -16.69 5.40 6.40
C LYS A 267 -15.55 6.10 7.14
N GLU A 268 -14.95 5.43 8.13
CA GLU A 268 -13.82 5.97 8.89
C GLU A 268 -12.47 5.76 8.19
N SER A 269 -12.39 4.81 7.26
CA SER A 269 -11.23 4.48 6.42
C SER A 269 -11.35 5.06 5.01
N ARG A 270 -12.42 5.78 4.68
CA ARG A 270 -12.67 6.37 3.35
C ARG A 270 -11.49 7.16 2.79
N SER A 271 -10.75 7.90 3.61
CA SER A 271 -9.50 8.58 3.22
C SER A 271 -8.47 7.62 2.61
N LEU A 272 -8.33 6.41 3.13
CA LEU A 272 -7.47 5.37 2.57
C LEU A 272 -8.07 4.76 1.29
N TYR A 273 -9.39 4.53 1.25
CA TYR A 273 -10.08 3.98 0.07
C TYR A 273 -10.07 4.91 -1.15
N ILE A 274 -10.05 6.23 -0.92
CA ILE A 274 -9.79 7.26 -1.93
C ILE A 274 -8.36 7.08 -2.47
N MET A 275 -7.34 7.08 -1.60
CA MET A 275 -5.94 6.91 -2.01
C MET A 275 -5.68 5.56 -2.70
N CYS A 276 -6.43 4.51 -2.36
CA CYS A 276 -6.43 3.21 -3.05
C CYS A 276 -6.86 3.26 -4.52
N HIS A 277 -7.21 4.42 -5.08
CA HIS A 277 -7.22 4.61 -6.54
C HIS A 277 -5.83 4.34 -7.15
N ILE A 278 -4.75 4.69 -6.44
CA ILE A 278 -3.38 4.43 -6.87
C ILE A 278 -2.95 3.07 -6.26
N PRO A 279 -2.63 2.03 -7.08
CA PRO A 279 -2.42 0.64 -6.62
C PRO A 279 -1.37 0.44 -5.52
N VAL A 280 -0.37 1.32 -5.40
CA VAL A 280 0.63 1.23 -4.32
C VAL A 280 0.00 1.36 -2.93
N PHE A 281 -1.08 2.14 -2.77
CA PHE A 281 -1.79 2.23 -1.50
C PHE A 281 -2.66 0.99 -1.27
N CYS A 282 -3.19 0.33 -2.31
CA CYS A 282 -3.81 -0.99 -2.15
C CYS A 282 -2.81 -2.04 -1.66
N TRP A 283 -1.57 -2.05 -2.19
CA TRP A 283 -0.52 -2.96 -1.72
C TRP A 283 -0.16 -2.72 -0.24
N ILE A 284 0.05 -1.47 0.17
CA ILE A 284 0.38 -1.13 1.56
C ILE A 284 -0.83 -1.40 2.47
N ALA A 285 -2.04 -0.99 2.09
CA ALA A 285 -3.26 -1.25 2.85
C ALA A 285 -3.49 -2.77 3.05
N ALA A 286 -3.33 -3.58 2.00
CA ALA A 286 -3.41 -5.03 2.10
C ALA A 286 -2.37 -5.55 3.09
N THR A 287 -1.08 -5.22 2.90
CA THR A 287 0.04 -5.72 3.72
C THR A 287 -0.09 -5.33 5.20
N VAL A 288 -0.73 -4.20 5.50
CA VAL A 288 -0.95 -3.71 6.87
C VAL A 288 -2.23 -4.29 7.48
N LEU A 289 -3.34 -4.33 6.75
CA LEU A 289 -4.62 -4.84 7.27
C LEU A 289 -4.64 -6.38 7.40
N GLU A 290 -4.00 -7.10 6.47
CA GLU A 290 -3.72 -8.55 6.56
C GLU A 290 -3.12 -8.85 7.94
N ARG A 291 -2.06 -8.12 8.33
CA ARG A 291 -1.38 -8.28 9.63
C ARG A 291 -2.15 -7.79 10.84
N ILE A 292 -2.85 -6.65 10.78
CA ILE A 292 -3.62 -6.14 11.94
C ILE A 292 -4.75 -7.11 12.30
N LEU A 293 -5.44 -7.67 11.30
CA LEU A 293 -6.54 -8.61 11.52
C LEU A 293 -6.01 -9.98 12.00
N GLU A 294 -4.88 -10.46 11.48
CA GLU A 294 -4.17 -11.64 11.99
C GLU A 294 -3.72 -11.48 13.46
N GLU A 295 -3.07 -10.36 13.82
CA GLU A 295 -2.64 -10.08 15.20
C GLU A 295 -3.86 -9.98 16.15
N THR A 296 -4.97 -9.39 15.71
CA THR A 296 -6.21 -9.26 16.50
C THR A 296 -6.91 -10.60 16.74
N GLU A 297 -6.91 -11.51 15.75
CA GLU A 297 -7.45 -12.86 15.93
C GLU A 297 -6.59 -13.71 16.86
N ALA A 298 -5.26 -13.58 16.78
CA ALA A 298 -4.35 -14.26 17.68
C ALA A 298 -4.58 -13.86 19.14
N THR A 299 -4.77 -12.57 19.44
CA THR A 299 -5.09 -12.10 20.80
C THR A 299 -6.45 -12.61 21.28
N ALA A 300 -7.50 -12.50 20.45
CA ALA A 300 -8.83 -12.98 20.82
C ALA A 300 -8.88 -14.50 21.09
N VAL A 301 -8.09 -15.30 20.36
CA VAL A 301 -7.95 -16.75 20.59
C VAL A 301 -7.15 -17.08 21.85
N MET A 302 -6.24 -16.21 22.31
CA MET A 302 -5.57 -16.36 23.60
C MET A 302 -6.51 -15.99 24.76
N GLU A 303 -7.15 -14.83 24.70
CA GLU A 303 -8.14 -14.39 25.70
C GLU A 303 -9.29 -15.42 25.86
N ALA A 304 -9.78 -16.00 24.77
CA ALA A 304 -10.81 -17.04 24.79
C ALA A 304 -10.33 -18.42 25.32
N LYS A 305 -9.02 -18.65 25.44
CA LYS A 305 -8.46 -19.83 26.12
C LYS A 305 -8.28 -19.57 27.60
N GLU A 306 -7.69 -18.44 27.97
CA GLU A 306 -7.54 -18.01 29.37
C GLU A 306 -8.92 -17.95 30.07
N ALA A 307 -9.94 -17.42 29.39
CA ALA A 307 -11.31 -17.41 29.90
C ALA A 307 -11.88 -18.82 30.16
N LYS A 308 -11.48 -19.84 29.39
CA LYS A 308 -11.92 -21.24 29.58
C LYS A 308 -11.18 -21.95 30.70
N GLU A 309 -9.87 -21.79 30.78
CA GLU A 309 -9.08 -22.31 31.91
C GLU A 309 -9.57 -21.71 33.24
N VAL A 310 -9.95 -20.41 33.24
CA VAL A 310 -10.53 -19.73 34.42
C VAL A 310 -11.96 -20.18 34.75
N THR A 311 -12.73 -20.77 33.81
CA THR A 311 -14.00 -21.44 34.14
C THR A 311 -13.81 -22.87 34.64
N GLU A 312 -12.97 -23.67 33.97
CA GLU A 312 -12.70 -25.07 34.38
C GLU A 312 -12.08 -25.13 35.80
N VAL A 313 -11.19 -24.19 36.13
CA VAL A 313 -10.59 -24.07 37.48
C VAL A 313 -11.60 -23.58 38.54
N LYS A 314 -12.70 -22.92 38.16
CA LYS A 314 -13.79 -22.57 39.10
C LYS A 314 -14.70 -23.74 39.36
N GLU A 315 -15.14 -24.44 38.30
CA GLU A 315 -16.00 -25.62 38.40
C GLU A 315 -15.33 -26.71 39.24
N ALA A 316 -14.05 -27.01 38.96
CA ALA A 316 -13.25 -27.93 39.78
C ALA A 316 -13.11 -27.47 41.26
N LYS A 317 -13.13 -26.16 41.53
CA LYS A 317 -13.03 -25.64 42.91
C LYS A 317 -14.37 -25.70 43.64
N GLU A 318 -15.48 -25.44 42.97
CA GLU A 318 -16.83 -25.64 43.53
C GLU A 318 -17.11 -27.13 43.78
N GLU A 319 -16.59 -28.05 42.95
CA GLU A 319 -16.60 -29.49 43.28
C GLU A 319 -15.76 -29.81 44.54
N THR A 320 -14.55 -29.24 44.70
CA THR A 320 -13.77 -29.47 45.94
C THR A 320 -14.44 -28.91 47.19
N GLU A 321 -15.02 -27.71 47.13
CA GLU A 321 -15.75 -27.12 48.28
C GLU A 321 -17.06 -27.89 48.57
N ALA A 322 -17.69 -28.49 47.56
CA ALA A 322 -18.81 -29.42 47.77
C ALA A 322 -18.37 -30.71 48.48
N THR A 323 -17.19 -31.27 48.17
CA THR A 323 -16.67 -32.45 48.87
C THR A 323 -16.30 -32.17 50.33
N GLU A 324 -15.61 -31.06 50.63
CA GLU A 324 -15.30 -30.66 52.01
C GLU A 324 -16.58 -30.37 52.81
N ALA A 325 -17.63 -29.83 52.18
CA ALA A 325 -18.93 -29.62 52.80
C ALA A 325 -19.70 -30.93 53.09
N THR A 326 -19.35 -32.06 52.46
CA THR A 326 -19.95 -33.38 52.74
C THR A 326 -19.20 -34.20 53.79
N GLU A 327 -17.86 -34.14 53.87
CA GLU A 327 -17.11 -34.84 54.93
C GLU A 327 -17.31 -34.22 56.32
N ALA A 328 -17.75 -32.97 56.41
CA ALA A 328 -18.02 -32.28 57.68
C ALA A 328 -19.30 -32.77 58.42
N LYS A 329 -19.86 -33.95 58.11
CA LYS A 329 -21.16 -34.38 58.66
C LYS A 329 -21.38 -35.86 58.97
N GLU A 330 -20.40 -36.72 58.73
CA GLU A 330 -20.28 -38.08 59.27
C GLU A 330 -18.79 -38.23 59.69
N GLU A 331 -18.39 -38.74 60.86
CA GLU A 331 -19.13 -39.43 61.94
C GLU A 331 -18.79 -38.85 63.33
N THR A 332 -19.62 -39.15 64.34
CA THR A 332 -19.25 -39.02 65.75
C THR A 332 -19.46 -40.34 66.49
N GLU A 333 -18.42 -41.17 66.65
CA GLU A 333 -18.31 -42.17 67.75
C GLU A 333 -16.91 -42.85 67.87
N ALA A 334 -16.69 -43.57 68.98
CA ALA A 334 -15.69 -44.65 69.19
C ALA A 334 -14.14 -44.43 69.11
N LYS A 335 -13.56 -43.85 70.19
CA LYS A 335 -12.47 -44.36 71.09
C LYS A 335 -11.32 -45.33 70.65
N GLU A 336 -10.22 -45.18 71.43
CA GLU A 336 -9.10 -46.13 71.75
C GLU A 336 -7.96 -46.24 70.69
N GLU A 337 -6.73 -45.78 71.03
CA GLU A 337 -5.54 -46.55 71.51
C GLU A 337 -4.94 -47.51 70.45
N THR A 338 -3.64 -47.58 70.14
CA THR A 338 -2.39 -47.24 70.88
C THR A 338 -1.15 -47.20 69.94
N ILE A 339 0.02 -46.71 70.40
CA ILE A 339 1.42 -47.08 70.00
C ILE A 339 1.83 -46.80 68.53
N LEU A 340 2.81 -45.95 68.15
CA LEU A 340 4.25 -45.74 68.46
C LEU A 340 5.18 -46.27 67.33
N GLU A 341 6.38 -45.66 67.23
CA GLU A 341 7.55 -46.02 66.38
C GLU A 341 7.39 -45.76 64.84
N GLU A 342 8.14 -44.82 64.24
CA GLU A 342 9.55 -44.88 63.72
C GLU A 342 9.61 -45.41 62.25
N THR A 343 10.51 -45.03 61.32
CA THR A 343 11.56 -43.98 61.20
C THR A 343 11.90 -43.76 59.69
N GLU A 344 12.78 -42.79 59.36
CA GLU A 344 13.88 -42.80 58.36
C GLU A 344 13.85 -43.73 57.09
N ASP A 345 14.40 -43.35 55.92
CA ASP A 345 14.84 -42.05 55.39
C ASP A 345 15.06 -42.10 53.86
N THR A 346 15.03 -40.92 53.23
CA THR A 346 15.68 -40.42 51.98
C THR A 346 16.24 -41.32 50.82
N VAL A 347 16.40 -40.66 49.64
CA VAL A 347 17.53 -40.82 48.67
C VAL A 347 17.53 -42.03 47.68
N VAL A 348 17.87 -41.93 46.37
CA VAL A 348 17.98 -40.78 45.43
C VAL A 348 18.19 -41.24 43.94
N LYS A 349 17.77 -40.41 42.94
CA LYS A 349 18.27 -40.24 41.53
C LYS A 349 18.34 -41.41 40.49
N GLU A 350 18.05 -41.02 39.23
CA GLU A 350 18.75 -41.36 37.94
C GLU A 350 18.77 -42.83 37.43
N ALA A 351 18.83 -43.16 36.12
CA ALA A 351 18.56 -42.42 34.86
C ALA A 351 18.41 -43.37 33.63
N LYS A 352 17.98 -42.82 32.49
CA LYS A 352 17.99 -43.30 31.07
C LYS A 352 18.61 -44.67 30.69
N GLU A 353 17.88 -45.43 29.85
CA GLU A 353 18.15 -45.85 28.43
C GLU A 353 16.91 -46.67 27.95
N VAL A 354 16.37 -46.69 26.71
CA VAL A 354 16.78 -46.50 25.29
C VAL A 354 17.28 -47.76 24.57
N THR A 355 16.35 -48.46 23.86
CA THR A 355 16.44 -49.26 22.60
C THR A 355 15.13 -50.09 22.47
N GLU A 356 14.39 -50.14 21.34
CA GLU A 356 14.63 -50.81 20.04
C GLU A 356 14.64 -52.37 20.10
N VAL A 357 13.98 -53.17 19.23
CA VAL A 357 13.14 -52.94 18.03
C VAL A 357 12.42 -54.27 17.59
N LYS A 358 11.62 -54.28 16.48
CA LYS A 358 11.12 -55.46 15.67
C LYS A 358 9.91 -56.29 16.22
N GLU A 359 9.01 -56.91 15.41
CA GLU A 359 8.72 -56.91 13.94
C GLU A 359 7.33 -57.55 13.60
N ALA A 360 6.62 -57.07 12.54
CA ALA A 360 5.72 -57.79 11.58
C ALA A 360 4.47 -58.62 12.07
N THR A 361 3.40 -58.95 11.28
CA THR A 361 2.89 -58.61 9.92
C THR A 361 1.39 -58.99 9.75
N GLU A 362 0.64 -58.26 8.89
CA GLU A 362 -0.44 -58.67 7.91
C GLU A 362 -1.63 -59.61 8.34
N GLU A 363 -2.77 -59.78 7.63
CA GLU A 363 -3.18 -59.54 6.21
C GLU A 363 -4.73 -59.37 6.03
N THR A 364 -5.18 -58.71 4.93
CA THR A 364 -6.46 -58.75 4.12
C THR A 364 -7.84 -59.27 4.64
N GLU A 365 -9.03 -58.84 4.15
CA GLU A 365 -9.47 -57.70 3.29
C GLU A 365 -10.83 -57.09 3.80
N ALA A 366 -12.03 -57.03 3.21
CA ALA A 366 -12.68 -57.50 1.95
C ALA A 366 -13.78 -56.51 1.43
N LYS A 367 -14.64 -56.92 0.45
CA LYS A 367 -15.51 -56.05 -0.41
C LYS A 367 -17.02 -56.42 -0.44
N GLN A 368 -17.86 -55.39 -0.72
CA GLN A 368 -19.01 -55.30 -1.69
C GLN A 368 -20.16 -56.39 -1.67
N GLU A 369 -21.41 -56.21 -2.17
CA GLU A 369 -22.08 -55.11 -2.90
C GLU A 369 -23.65 -55.13 -2.81
N THR A 370 -24.28 -53.97 -3.07
CA THR A 370 -25.63 -53.67 -3.65
C THR A 370 -26.93 -54.51 -3.48
N GLU A 371 -28.04 -53.74 -3.26
CA GLU A 371 -29.34 -53.73 -3.98
C GLU A 371 -30.68 -54.33 -3.43
N VAL A 372 -31.76 -53.54 -3.66
CA VAL A 372 -33.16 -53.91 -4.10
C VAL A 372 -34.34 -54.15 -3.10
N LYS A 373 -35.19 -53.11 -2.99
CA LYS A 373 -36.70 -53.00 -3.06
C LYS A 373 -37.70 -53.46 -1.96
N GLU A 374 -38.54 -52.47 -1.59
CA GLU A 374 -40.03 -52.39 -1.58
C GLU A 374 -40.95 -53.49 -1.00
N ALA A 375 -41.65 -53.18 0.12
CA ALA A 375 -43.11 -53.27 0.36
C ALA A 375 -43.41 -52.80 1.82
N LYS A 376 -44.43 -52.04 2.28
CA LYS A 376 -45.74 -51.47 1.86
C LYS A 376 -46.93 -52.02 2.69
N GLU A 377 -47.50 -51.13 3.53
CA GLU A 377 -48.88 -51.08 4.08
C GLU A 377 -49.46 -52.16 5.04
N ALA A 378 -49.66 -51.77 6.31
CA ALA A 378 -50.92 -51.76 7.11
C ALA A 378 -50.57 -51.35 8.57
N LYS A 379 -51.13 -50.36 9.28
CA LYS A 379 -52.49 -49.77 9.42
C LYS A 379 -53.42 -50.53 10.38
N ASP A 380 -53.56 -50.02 11.61
CA ASP A 380 -54.87 -49.75 12.23
C ASP A 380 -54.79 -48.81 13.46
N ALA A 381 -55.94 -48.35 13.95
CA ALA A 381 -56.14 -47.50 15.14
C ALA A 381 -56.83 -48.32 16.27
N THR A 382 -57.21 -47.84 17.49
CA THR A 382 -57.70 -46.52 17.92
C THR A 382 -57.76 -46.46 19.47
N GLU A 383 -57.38 -45.34 20.10
CA GLU A 383 -57.90 -44.80 21.40
C GLU A 383 -57.84 -45.67 22.72
N VAL A 384 -57.89 -45.16 23.98
CA VAL A 384 -58.06 -43.80 24.55
C VAL A 384 -57.49 -43.67 26.00
N LYS A 385 -56.86 -42.53 26.35
CA LYS A 385 -56.60 -41.92 27.71
C LYS A 385 -55.81 -42.78 28.74
N LYS A 386 -55.07 -42.21 29.72
CA LYS A 386 -55.04 -40.85 30.32
C LYS A 386 -53.60 -40.49 30.76
N ALA A 387 -53.32 -39.18 30.90
CA ALA A 387 -52.07 -38.57 31.43
C ALA A 387 -51.82 -38.91 32.94
N THR A 388 -50.66 -38.64 33.57
CA THR A 388 -49.75 -37.46 33.47
C THR A 388 -48.27 -37.72 33.78
N GLU A 389 -47.43 -36.77 33.31
CA GLU A 389 -46.20 -36.20 33.94
C GLU A 389 -45.06 -37.14 34.41
N GLU A 390 -43.93 -37.14 33.67
CA GLU A 390 -42.55 -36.89 34.17
C GLU A 390 -41.50 -37.05 33.03
N THR A 391 -41.41 -36.10 32.07
CA THR A 391 -40.34 -36.14 31.04
C THR A 391 -39.98 -34.81 30.34
N GLU A 392 -40.51 -33.64 30.76
CA GLU A 392 -40.28 -32.35 30.07
C GLU A 392 -39.15 -31.48 30.67
N VAL A 393 -38.29 -32.02 31.53
CA VAL A 393 -37.29 -31.23 32.32
C VAL A 393 -35.84 -31.58 31.95
N LYS A 394 -35.55 -31.99 30.70
CA LYS A 394 -34.16 -32.16 30.20
C LYS A 394 -33.90 -31.60 28.80
N GLU A 395 -34.80 -31.73 27.83
CA GLU A 395 -34.62 -31.08 26.52
C GLU A 395 -34.88 -29.55 26.58
N ALA A 396 -35.62 -29.08 27.59
CA ALA A 396 -35.94 -27.66 27.77
C ALA A 396 -34.79 -26.80 28.35
N THR A 397 -33.73 -27.44 28.90
CA THR A 397 -32.53 -26.75 29.41
C THR A 397 -31.47 -26.58 28.33
N GLU A 398 -31.09 -27.67 27.64
CA GLU A 398 -30.09 -27.62 26.56
C GLU A 398 -30.54 -26.69 25.41
N ALA A 399 -31.84 -26.71 25.07
CA ALA A 399 -32.41 -25.81 24.07
C ALA A 399 -32.37 -24.32 24.49
N LYS A 400 -32.37 -24.02 25.79
CA LYS A 400 -32.24 -22.65 26.32
C LYS A 400 -30.81 -22.17 26.32
N GLU A 401 -29.88 -22.98 26.83
CA GLU A 401 -28.45 -22.65 26.84
C GLU A 401 -27.93 -22.44 25.41
N ALA A 402 -28.38 -23.27 24.45
CA ALA A 402 -28.07 -23.08 23.03
C ALA A 402 -28.60 -21.77 22.41
N THR A 403 -29.63 -21.14 23.00
CA THR A 403 -30.08 -19.78 22.63
C THR A 403 -29.39 -18.67 23.43
N GLU A 404 -29.19 -18.84 24.72
CA GLU A 404 -28.54 -17.82 25.57
C GLU A 404 -27.04 -17.69 25.24
N VAL A 405 -26.35 -18.77 24.86
CA VAL A 405 -24.98 -18.70 24.31
C VAL A 405 -24.95 -17.94 22.99
N LYS A 406 -25.98 -18.05 22.14
CA LYS A 406 -26.06 -17.30 20.87
C LYS A 406 -26.32 -15.81 21.10
N GLU A 407 -27.32 -15.45 21.92
CA GLU A 407 -27.53 -14.05 22.30
C GLU A 407 -26.34 -13.48 23.07
N ALA A 408 -25.61 -14.28 23.86
CA ALA A 408 -24.38 -13.85 24.50
C ALA A 408 -23.28 -13.56 23.47
N THR A 409 -23.09 -14.39 22.44
CA THR A 409 -22.12 -14.09 21.36
C THR A 409 -22.51 -12.88 20.51
N GLU A 410 -23.80 -12.61 20.29
CA GLU A 410 -24.24 -11.40 19.57
C GLU A 410 -24.18 -10.14 20.46
N LYS A 411 -24.33 -10.25 21.78
CA LYS A 411 -24.20 -9.12 22.73
C LYS A 411 -22.77 -8.81 23.14
N THR A 412 -21.86 -9.79 23.23
CA THR A 412 -20.43 -9.52 23.45
C THR A 412 -19.78 -8.85 22.24
N ALA A 413 -20.26 -9.12 21.02
CA ALA A 413 -19.87 -8.40 19.81
C ALA A 413 -20.19 -6.88 19.84
N SER A 414 -20.97 -6.40 20.82
CA SER A 414 -21.31 -4.98 20.99
C SER A 414 -20.60 -4.25 22.15
N THR A 415 -19.60 -4.88 22.81
CA THR A 415 -18.98 -4.33 24.03
C THR A 415 -17.46 -4.08 23.89
N ASP A 416 -17.13 -3.01 23.18
CA ASP A 416 -15.90 -2.19 23.31
C ASP A 416 -14.50 -2.84 23.14
N SER A 417 -14.40 -4.01 22.51
CA SER A 417 -13.14 -4.44 21.87
C SER A 417 -12.83 -3.54 20.67
N LYS A 418 -12.14 -2.41 20.90
CA LYS A 418 -11.85 -1.39 19.88
C LYS A 418 -10.88 -1.90 18.80
N GLN A 419 -11.43 -2.61 17.81
CA GLN A 419 -10.74 -2.94 16.55
C GLN A 419 -10.13 -1.67 15.95
N GLN A 420 -8.80 -1.59 15.93
CA GLN A 420 -8.09 -0.32 15.70
C GLN A 420 -8.17 0.10 14.23
N THR A 421 -9.29 0.74 13.89
CA THR A 421 -9.64 1.13 12.54
C THR A 421 -8.64 2.14 12.00
N LEU A 422 -7.82 1.76 11.01
CA LEU A 422 -6.93 2.67 10.29
C LEU A 422 -7.75 3.73 9.52
N LYS A 423 -7.49 5.01 9.77
CA LYS A 423 -8.26 6.13 9.19
C LYS A 423 -7.42 7.01 8.25
N THR A 424 -6.16 7.24 8.61
CA THR A 424 -5.27 8.20 7.93
C THR A 424 -4.06 7.52 7.28
N LEU A 425 -3.46 8.13 6.25
CA LEU A 425 -2.25 7.58 5.61
C LEU A 425 -1.12 7.44 6.63
N THR A 426 -0.97 8.41 7.53
CA THR A 426 0.10 8.38 8.55
C THR A 426 -0.02 7.16 9.46
N GLN A 427 -1.23 6.76 9.86
CA GLN A 427 -1.44 5.54 10.64
C GLN A 427 -1.02 4.31 9.84
N MET A 428 -1.48 4.19 8.60
CA MET A 428 -1.15 3.06 7.72
C MET A 428 0.37 2.94 7.49
N TYR A 429 1.08 4.05 7.27
CA TYR A 429 2.53 4.04 7.07
C TYR A 429 3.31 3.81 8.37
N SER A 430 2.79 4.24 9.53
CA SER A 430 3.37 3.93 10.84
C SER A 430 3.31 2.43 11.13
N HIS A 431 2.14 1.79 10.92
CA HIS A 431 2.02 0.33 11.04
C HIS A 431 2.86 -0.41 9.98
N PHE A 432 2.97 0.11 8.75
CA PHE A 432 3.85 -0.46 7.73
C PHE A 432 5.33 -0.44 8.17
N LEU A 433 5.80 0.67 8.77
CA LEU A 433 7.15 0.75 9.34
C LEU A 433 7.34 -0.21 10.53
N ILE A 434 6.37 -0.31 11.44
CA ILE A 434 6.39 -1.28 12.55
C ILE A 434 6.53 -2.70 12.01
N PHE A 435 5.69 -3.11 11.04
CA PHE A 435 5.68 -4.48 10.54
C PHE A 435 6.94 -4.84 9.74
N GLN A 436 7.44 -3.94 8.89
CA GLN A 436 8.71 -4.19 8.19
C GLN A 436 9.90 -4.22 9.16
N THR A 437 9.82 -3.49 10.30
CA THR A 437 10.82 -3.56 11.38
C THR A 437 10.70 -4.86 12.19
N ARG A 438 9.49 -5.33 12.52
CA ARG A 438 9.27 -6.64 13.19
C ARG A 438 9.78 -7.82 12.36
N ARG A 439 9.54 -7.81 11.04
CA ARG A 439 10.06 -8.82 10.10
C ARG A 439 11.59 -8.92 10.06
N LYS A 440 12.34 -7.94 10.60
CA LYS A 440 13.80 -8.04 10.82
C LYS A 440 14.14 -9.11 11.86
N THR A 441 13.51 -9.04 13.03
CA THR A 441 13.83 -9.88 14.20
C THR A 441 13.55 -11.36 13.90
N GLU A 442 12.39 -11.64 13.31
CA GLU A 442 11.98 -12.97 12.82
C GLU A 442 12.97 -13.57 11.82
N LYS A 443 13.53 -12.76 10.90
CA LYS A 443 14.32 -13.23 9.75
C LYS A 443 15.79 -13.54 10.05
N TYR A 444 16.32 -13.13 11.21
CA TYR A 444 17.75 -13.29 11.54
C TYR A 444 18.04 -14.10 12.81
N GLY A 445 17.02 -14.59 13.53
CA GLY A 445 17.19 -15.55 14.63
C GLY A 445 17.79 -14.97 15.91
N GLU A 446 17.87 -13.64 16.04
CA GLU A 446 18.24 -12.98 17.29
C GLU A 446 17.00 -12.85 18.18
N THR A 447 16.92 -13.64 19.25
CA THR A 447 15.87 -13.52 20.26
C THR A 447 16.02 -12.20 21.02
N TYR A 448 15.24 -11.20 20.62
CA TYR A 448 15.09 -9.93 21.33
C TYR A 448 13.65 -9.73 21.79
N ASP A 449 13.51 -8.84 22.78
CA ASP A 449 12.31 -8.64 23.59
C ASP A 449 11.09 -8.15 22.77
N LEU A 450 9.91 -8.23 23.36
CA LEU A 450 8.66 -7.73 22.77
C LEU A 450 8.66 -6.19 22.64
N ASP A 451 9.46 -5.51 23.46
CA ASP A 451 9.81 -4.10 23.27
C ASP A 451 10.57 -3.91 21.95
N THR A 452 9.91 -3.26 20.98
CA THR A 452 10.47 -3.01 19.64
C THR A 452 11.62 -2.02 19.71
N LYS A 453 12.84 -2.53 19.96
CA LYS A 453 14.06 -1.73 20.04
C LYS A 453 14.47 -1.22 18.65
N TRP A 454 13.95 -0.05 18.32
CA TRP A 454 14.20 0.64 17.07
C TRP A 454 15.70 0.84 16.79
N ASP A 455 16.09 0.61 15.54
CA ASP A 455 17.38 1.05 15.00
C ASP A 455 17.26 2.52 14.57
N GLU A 456 17.19 3.39 15.58
CA GLU A 456 17.04 4.84 15.45
C GLU A 456 18.10 5.46 14.52
N LYS A 457 19.32 4.91 14.55
CA LYS A 457 20.46 5.37 13.73
C LYS A 457 20.14 5.21 12.25
N SER A 458 19.79 4.00 11.81
CA SER A 458 19.52 3.76 10.39
C SER A 458 18.24 4.44 9.92
N ILE A 459 17.21 4.52 10.77
CA ILE A 459 15.95 5.22 10.44
C ILE A 459 16.19 6.73 10.29
N MET A 460 16.98 7.36 11.17
CA MET A 460 17.37 8.77 11.05
C MET A 460 18.24 9.02 9.82
N ALA A 461 19.22 8.15 9.53
CA ALA A 461 20.10 8.29 8.38
C ALA A 461 19.35 8.14 7.04
N LEU A 462 18.48 7.13 6.92
CA LEU A 462 17.61 6.96 5.74
C LEU A 462 16.60 8.11 5.61
N GLY A 463 16.05 8.61 6.72
CA GLY A 463 15.13 9.74 6.71
C GLY A 463 15.78 11.08 6.33
N HIS A 464 17.02 11.33 6.78
CA HIS A 464 17.83 12.46 6.33
C HIS A 464 18.09 12.39 4.82
N LEU A 465 18.51 11.23 4.32
CA LEU A 465 18.75 10.99 2.90
C LEU A 465 17.45 11.13 2.08
N ALA A 466 16.32 10.66 2.61
CA ALA A 466 15.00 10.83 2.02
C ALA A 466 14.61 12.31 1.89
N PHE A 467 14.81 13.11 2.95
CA PHE A 467 14.51 14.55 2.98
C PHE A 467 15.44 15.35 2.04
N LYS A 468 16.75 15.10 2.11
CA LYS A 468 17.77 15.67 1.19
C LYS A 468 17.40 15.41 -0.27
N ASN A 469 17.02 14.17 -0.60
CA ASN A 469 16.64 13.79 -1.95
C ASN A 469 15.26 14.32 -2.36
N LEU A 470 14.28 14.40 -1.45
CA LEU A 470 12.94 14.92 -1.73
C LEU A 470 13.00 16.39 -2.18
N LEU A 471 13.71 17.24 -1.43
CA LEU A 471 13.93 18.65 -1.77
C LEU A 471 14.73 18.86 -3.07
N GLN A 472 15.44 17.84 -3.53
CA GLN A 472 16.19 17.84 -4.80
C GLN A 472 15.45 17.12 -5.94
N ASN A 473 14.22 16.60 -5.70
CA ASN A 473 13.48 15.70 -6.61
C ASN A 473 14.34 14.49 -7.10
N ASN A 474 15.26 14.03 -6.26
CA ASN A 474 16.07 12.83 -6.48
C ASN A 474 15.30 11.58 -6.03
N LEU A 475 15.27 10.55 -6.88
CA LEU A 475 14.66 9.24 -6.58
C LEU A 475 15.69 8.13 -6.31
N ILE A 476 16.97 8.40 -6.56
CA ILE A 476 18.08 7.43 -6.49
C ILE A 476 19.16 7.96 -5.55
N PHE A 477 19.79 7.06 -4.80
CA PHE A 477 20.99 7.33 -4.00
C PHE A 477 22.02 6.20 -4.16
N CYS A 478 23.28 6.50 -3.86
CA CYS A 478 24.41 5.59 -4.03
C CYS A 478 24.96 5.11 -2.67
N GLU A 479 25.84 4.11 -2.70
CA GLU A 479 26.57 3.66 -1.51
C GLU A 479 27.38 4.79 -0.83
N SER A 480 27.91 5.73 -1.62
CA SER A 480 28.52 6.97 -1.11
C SER A 480 27.60 7.74 -0.16
N ASP A 481 26.33 7.88 -0.52
CA ASP A 481 25.37 8.75 0.14
C ASP A 481 24.89 8.10 1.46
N LEU A 482 24.85 6.76 1.49
CA LEU A 482 24.67 5.99 2.72
C LEU A 482 25.86 6.18 3.68
N THR A 483 27.10 6.11 3.17
CA THR A 483 28.30 6.32 4.00
C THR A 483 28.45 7.76 4.49
N GLU A 484 28.03 8.76 3.70
CA GLU A 484 27.93 10.18 4.12
C GLU A 484 26.93 10.31 5.28
N CYS A 485 25.81 9.57 5.24
CA CYS A 485 24.83 9.50 6.33
C CYS A 485 25.23 8.54 7.48
N GLY A 486 26.45 7.99 7.47
CA GLY A 486 27.00 7.18 8.55
C GLY A 486 26.48 5.74 8.65
N ILE A 487 25.86 5.19 7.60
CA ILE A 487 25.36 3.80 7.54
C ILE A 487 25.95 3.01 6.38
N THR A 488 26.10 1.71 6.60
CA THR A 488 26.55 0.74 5.61
C THR A 488 25.41 0.24 4.72
N VAL A 489 25.75 -0.34 3.57
CA VAL A 489 24.80 -1.08 2.72
C VAL A 489 24.08 -2.18 3.49
N LYS A 490 24.75 -2.84 4.45
CA LYS A 490 24.12 -3.87 5.29
C LYS A 490 23.02 -3.26 6.19
N GLU A 491 23.32 -2.17 6.89
CA GLU A 491 22.34 -1.44 7.72
C GLU A 491 21.15 -0.93 6.87
N ALA A 492 21.40 -0.39 5.68
CA ALA A 492 20.34 0.03 4.76
C ALA A 492 19.49 -1.14 4.23
N SER A 493 20.10 -2.29 3.91
CA SER A 493 19.43 -3.46 3.36
C SER A 493 18.43 -4.14 4.31
N VAL A 494 18.53 -3.87 5.62
CA VAL A 494 17.53 -4.26 6.63
C VAL A 494 16.14 -3.72 6.26
N TYR A 495 16.07 -2.51 5.72
CA TYR A 495 14.83 -1.86 5.28
C TYR A 495 14.44 -2.31 3.86
N SER A 496 14.62 -3.61 3.59
CA SER A 496 14.43 -4.28 2.29
C SER A 496 13.03 -4.06 1.69
N GLY A 497 12.00 -3.92 2.53
CA GLY A 497 10.62 -3.60 2.12
C GLY A 497 10.33 -2.11 1.91
N MET A 498 11.29 -1.23 2.18
CA MET A 498 11.20 0.24 2.03
C MET A 498 12.16 0.77 0.95
N CYS A 499 13.32 0.14 0.79
CA CYS A 499 14.37 0.51 -0.17
C CYS A 499 14.74 -0.69 -1.05
N THR A 500 14.90 -0.46 -2.35
CA THR A 500 15.33 -1.49 -3.33
C THR A 500 16.78 -1.23 -3.75
N GLN A 501 17.58 -2.29 -3.82
CA GLN A 501 18.94 -2.24 -4.37
C GLN A 501 18.91 -2.37 -5.90
N ILE A 502 19.55 -1.43 -6.59
CA ILE A 502 19.81 -1.43 -8.04
C ILE A 502 21.27 -1.87 -8.21
N PHE A 503 21.47 -3.18 -8.43
CA PHE A 503 22.77 -3.82 -8.55
C PHE A 503 23.04 -4.30 -9.98
N LYS A 504 24.26 -4.09 -10.48
CA LYS A 504 24.71 -4.65 -11.77
C LYS A 504 26.18 -5.07 -11.75
N GLU A 505 26.40 -6.36 -11.93
CA GLU A 505 27.71 -6.99 -12.08
C GLU A 505 27.84 -7.51 -13.53
N ASP A 506 28.57 -6.77 -14.36
CA ASP A 506 28.75 -7.12 -15.78
C ASP A 506 30.06 -7.91 -15.95
N SER A 507 29.96 -9.22 -16.17
CA SER A 507 31.09 -10.09 -16.57
C SER A 507 32.29 -10.11 -15.60
N GLY A 508 32.08 -9.89 -14.30
CA GLY A 508 33.13 -9.80 -13.29
C GLY A 508 33.67 -8.38 -13.05
N VAL A 509 33.03 -7.36 -13.62
CA VAL A 509 33.27 -5.95 -13.30
C VAL A 509 32.07 -5.38 -12.55
N PHE A 510 32.31 -4.90 -11.34
CA PHE A 510 31.33 -4.17 -10.53
C PHE A 510 31.26 -2.72 -11.01
N ILE A 511 30.06 -2.28 -11.43
CA ILE A 511 29.82 -0.93 -11.96
C ILE A 511 29.40 0.05 -10.85
N GLY A 512 28.89 -0.48 -9.73
CA GLY A 512 28.40 0.29 -8.59
C GLY A 512 27.11 -0.30 -8.03
N THR A 513 26.78 0.10 -6.80
CA THR A 513 25.46 -0.13 -6.20
C THR A 513 24.73 1.20 -6.09
N ALA A 514 23.56 1.28 -6.71
CA ALA A 514 22.58 2.33 -6.47
C ALA A 514 21.38 1.76 -5.71
N PHE A 515 20.55 2.66 -5.18
CA PHE A 515 19.38 2.34 -4.38
C PHE A 515 18.27 3.35 -4.71
N CYS A 516 17.02 2.94 -4.49
CA CYS A 516 15.87 3.85 -4.45
C CYS A 516 14.91 3.41 -3.34
N PHE A 517 14.01 4.29 -2.92
CA PHE A 517 12.85 3.84 -2.15
C PHE A 517 11.93 3.01 -3.05
N VAL A 518 11.28 1.97 -2.49
CA VAL A 518 10.31 1.12 -3.22
C VAL A 518 9.18 1.97 -3.83
N HIS A 519 8.82 3.07 -3.16
CA HIS A 519 7.94 4.09 -3.70
C HIS A 519 8.23 5.49 -3.15
N LEU A 520 7.91 6.55 -3.90
CA LEU A 520 8.12 7.94 -3.50
C LEU A 520 7.41 8.30 -2.18
N SER A 521 6.19 7.79 -1.96
CA SER A 521 5.47 8.01 -0.69
C SER A 521 6.20 7.44 0.55
N ILE A 522 7.06 6.43 0.37
CA ILE A 522 7.89 5.89 1.45
C ILE A 522 9.06 6.84 1.72
N GLN A 523 9.67 7.42 0.68
CA GLN A 523 10.65 8.50 0.81
C GLN A 523 10.03 9.72 1.53
N GLU A 524 8.82 10.14 1.15
CA GLU A 524 8.10 11.24 1.81
C GLU A 524 7.77 10.95 3.28
N PHE A 525 7.37 9.72 3.61
CA PHE A 525 7.13 9.30 5.00
C PHE A 525 8.43 9.30 5.83
N PHE A 526 9.53 8.74 5.30
CA PHE A 526 10.84 8.76 5.97
C PHE A 526 11.38 10.18 6.14
N ALA A 527 11.14 11.07 5.18
CA ALA A 527 11.49 12.49 5.26
C ALA A 527 10.68 13.21 6.35
N ALA A 528 9.37 12.95 6.46
CA ALA A 528 8.50 13.51 7.50
C ALA A 528 8.86 13.00 8.90
N LEU A 529 9.23 11.72 9.01
CA LEU A 529 9.72 11.11 10.25
C LEU A 529 11.05 11.74 10.71
N TYR A 530 12.00 11.94 9.78
CA TYR A 530 13.26 12.66 10.07
C TYR A 530 13.04 14.10 10.54
N ALA A 531 12.07 14.81 9.96
CA ALA A 531 11.76 16.18 10.37
C ALA A 531 11.25 16.27 11.82
N HIS A 532 10.43 15.31 12.28
CA HIS A 532 10.06 15.19 13.71
C HIS A 532 11.24 14.77 14.58
N MET A 533 11.96 13.71 14.22
CA MET A 533 13.13 13.23 14.98
C MET A 533 14.21 14.31 15.15
N SER A 534 14.32 15.26 14.22
CA SER A 534 15.24 16.40 14.29
C SER A 534 14.85 17.44 15.35
N ILE A 535 13.56 17.63 15.64
CA ILE A 535 13.13 18.42 16.80
C ILE A 535 13.38 17.63 18.09
N ASP A 536 12.87 16.41 18.19
CA ASP A 536 12.95 15.59 19.41
C ASP A 536 14.38 15.39 19.94
N LYS A 537 15.36 15.31 19.03
CA LYS A 537 16.76 14.93 19.33
C LYS A 537 17.77 16.06 19.15
N HIS A 538 17.44 17.11 18.38
CA HIS A 538 18.35 18.22 18.10
C HIS A 538 17.74 19.62 18.30
N GLN A 539 16.46 19.72 18.71
CA GLN A 539 15.69 20.96 18.82
C GLN A 539 15.72 21.81 17.52
N ARG A 540 15.87 21.15 16.36
CA ARG A 540 16.13 21.80 15.08
C ARG A 540 14.98 21.60 14.08
N ASN A 541 14.44 22.71 13.61
CA ASN A 541 13.59 22.76 12.42
C ASN A 541 14.43 22.49 11.17
N VAL A 542 14.06 21.47 10.38
CA VAL A 542 14.82 21.05 9.19
C VAL A 542 14.81 22.06 8.04
N PHE A 543 13.93 23.08 8.08
CA PHE A 543 13.93 24.19 7.13
C PHE A 543 14.73 25.42 7.61
N ASP A 544 15.15 25.47 8.87
CA ASP A 544 15.90 26.61 9.41
C ASP A 544 17.42 26.40 9.20
N ASN A 545 18.06 27.40 8.59
CA ASN A 545 19.51 27.42 8.31
C ASN A 545 20.38 27.92 9.48
N GLN A 546 19.78 28.21 10.64
CA GLN A 546 20.47 28.71 11.84
C GLN A 546 19.93 28.01 13.10
N ASP A 547 20.80 27.71 14.05
CA ASP A 547 20.43 27.01 15.28
C ASP A 547 19.78 27.98 16.29
N THR A 548 18.45 28.01 16.32
CA THR A 548 17.64 28.88 17.20
C THR A 548 17.59 28.37 18.64
N SER A 549 18.69 28.57 19.38
CA SER A 549 18.98 27.98 20.69
C SER A 549 18.18 28.51 21.90
N SER A 550 16.93 28.96 21.71
CA SER A 550 16.13 29.55 22.81
C SER A 550 14.59 29.45 22.68
N GLU A 551 14.05 28.82 21.63
CA GLU A 551 12.59 28.61 21.49
C GLU A 551 12.10 27.42 22.35
N LYS A 552 10.81 27.41 22.71
CA LYS A 552 10.18 26.26 23.40
C LYS A 552 9.83 25.17 22.38
N GLU A 553 10.09 23.91 22.71
CA GLU A 553 9.86 22.72 21.86
C GLU A 553 8.52 22.71 21.10
N SER A 554 7.38 22.96 21.77
CA SER A 554 6.06 23.03 21.11
C SER A 554 5.91 24.22 20.14
N SER A 555 6.59 25.35 20.39
CA SER A 555 6.72 26.46 19.43
C SER A 555 7.52 26.01 18.20
N THR A 556 8.63 25.28 18.43
CA THR A 556 9.48 24.73 17.36
C THR A 556 8.72 23.75 16.46
N VAL A 557 7.86 22.89 17.03
CA VAL A 557 6.98 21.99 16.26
C VAL A 557 5.98 22.80 15.42
N VAL A 558 5.22 23.72 16.01
CA VAL A 558 4.25 24.53 15.25
C VAL A 558 4.93 25.37 14.15
N LYS A 559 6.14 25.88 14.40
CA LYS A 559 6.99 26.58 13.42
C LYS A 559 7.39 25.67 12.24
N LEU A 560 7.87 24.45 12.51
CA LEU A 560 8.16 23.44 11.48
C LEU A 560 6.92 23.13 10.63
N LEU A 561 5.77 22.91 11.25
CA LEU A 561 4.54 22.59 10.53
C LEU A 561 4.06 23.74 9.64
N LYS A 562 4.16 25.00 10.10
CA LYS A 562 3.86 26.18 9.27
C LYS A 562 4.82 26.31 8.09
N ASN A 563 6.13 26.19 8.33
CA ASN A 563 7.14 26.21 7.25
C ASN A 563 6.87 25.12 6.20
N ALA A 564 6.44 23.92 6.62
CA ALA A 564 6.08 22.82 5.71
C ALA A 564 4.80 23.12 4.90
N VAL A 565 3.77 23.73 5.51
CA VAL A 565 2.56 24.17 4.80
C VAL A 565 2.90 25.19 3.73
N ASP A 566 3.67 26.25 4.06
CA ASP A 566 4.09 27.25 3.08
C ASP A 566 4.92 26.60 1.95
N LYS A 567 5.88 25.73 2.26
CA LYS A 567 6.72 25.04 1.26
C LYS A 567 5.93 24.11 0.32
N ALA A 568 4.87 23.46 0.79
CA ALA A 568 4.00 22.64 -0.07
C ALA A 568 3.05 23.50 -0.94
N LEU A 569 2.71 24.70 -0.50
CA LEU A 569 1.92 25.67 -1.28
C LEU A 569 2.76 26.42 -2.31
N GLU A 570 4.04 26.67 -2.03
CA GLU A 570 5.05 27.12 -3.00
C GLU A 570 5.39 26.07 -4.09
N SER A 571 4.93 24.83 -3.95
CA SER A 571 5.32 23.71 -4.82
C SER A 571 4.36 23.52 -5.99
N ASP A 572 4.69 24.09 -7.15
CA ASP A 572 3.95 23.92 -8.42
C ASP A 572 3.67 22.45 -8.77
N SER A 573 4.59 21.55 -8.43
CA SER A 573 4.49 20.11 -8.74
C SER A 573 3.81 19.27 -7.65
N GLY A 574 3.55 19.84 -6.47
CA GLY A 574 2.96 19.11 -5.33
C GLY A 574 3.84 18.01 -4.73
N HIS A 575 5.14 17.97 -5.06
CA HIS A 575 6.07 16.91 -4.61
C HIS A 575 6.36 16.90 -3.09
N LEU A 576 5.70 17.75 -2.31
CA LEU A 576 5.77 17.81 -0.85
C LEU A 576 4.40 17.49 -0.20
N ASP A 577 3.40 17.08 -0.97
CA ASP A 577 2.02 16.94 -0.49
C ASP A 577 1.84 15.77 0.47
N LEU A 578 2.35 14.57 0.15
CA LEU A 578 2.27 13.45 1.08
C LEU A 578 3.26 13.66 2.24
N PHE A 579 4.44 14.23 1.99
CA PHE A 579 5.36 14.66 3.07
C PHE A 579 4.65 15.56 4.10
N LEU A 580 3.93 16.61 3.67
CA LEU A 580 3.20 17.50 4.56
C LEU A 580 2.10 16.77 5.33
N ARG A 581 1.33 15.92 4.63
CA ARG A 581 0.27 15.09 5.23
C ARG A 581 0.82 14.17 6.33
N PHE A 582 1.92 13.47 6.05
CA PHE A 582 2.62 12.64 7.03
C PHE A 582 3.17 13.47 8.19
N LEU A 583 3.78 14.63 7.92
CA LEU A 583 4.34 15.50 8.95
C LEU A 583 3.27 16.01 9.92
N LEU A 584 2.10 16.43 9.40
CA LEU A 584 0.97 16.85 10.23
C LEU A 584 0.38 15.67 11.01
N GLY A 585 0.18 14.52 10.37
CA GLY A 585 -0.29 13.31 11.05
C GLY A 585 0.65 12.83 12.17
N LEU A 586 1.97 12.93 11.98
CA LEU A 586 2.98 12.56 12.99
C LEU A 586 3.07 13.56 14.15
N SER A 587 2.48 14.76 14.02
CA SER A 587 2.34 15.72 15.13
C SER A 587 1.20 15.40 16.10
N LEU A 588 0.35 14.41 15.77
CA LEU A 588 -0.68 13.91 16.67
C LEU A 588 -0.10 12.90 17.66
N GLU A 589 -0.33 13.14 18.95
CA GLU A 589 0.08 12.26 20.05
C GLU A 589 -0.33 10.79 19.82
N SER A 590 -1.53 10.54 19.27
CA SER A 590 -2.00 9.18 18.96
C SER A 590 -1.09 8.41 17.98
N ASN A 591 -0.46 9.11 17.05
CA ASN A 591 0.44 8.52 16.05
C ASN A 591 1.89 8.48 16.56
N GLN A 592 2.26 9.41 17.45
CA GLN A 592 3.52 9.33 18.21
C GLN A 592 3.54 8.13 19.16
N ARG A 593 2.40 7.80 19.81
CA ARG A 593 2.25 6.59 20.62
C ARG A 593 2.47 5.29 19.82
N LEU A 594 2.04 5.24 18.55
CA LEU A 594 2.33 4.10 17.67
C LEU A 594 3.83 3.94 17.37
N LEU A 595 4.55 5.07 17.25
CA LEU A 595 6.00 5.09 17.00
C LEU A 595 6.82 5.40 18.26
N GLN A 596 6.31 5.00 19.43
CA GLN A 596 6.99 5.22 20.71
C GLN A 596 8.39 4.60 20.69
N GLY A 597 9.39 5.39 21.07
CA GLY A 597 10.81 5.04 20.99
C GLY A 597 11.53 5.66 19.78
N LEU A 598 10.87 5.82 18.63
CA LEU A 598 11.39 6.68 17.55
C LEU A 598 11.13 8.15 17.84
N LEU A 599 9.87 8.43 18.15
CA LEU A 599 9.35 9.75 18.48
C LEU A 599 9.07 9.83 19.98
N ARG A 600 9.27 11.03 20.53
CA ARG A 600 8.78 11.39 21.85
C ARG A 600 7.30 11.70 21.74
N GLN A 601 6.54 11.36 22.78
CA GLN A 601 5.23 11.98 23.00
C GLN A 601 5.51 13.43 23.37
N THR A 602 5.52 14.32 22.38
CA THR A 602 5.61 15.76 22.65
C THR A 602 4.34 16.14 23.40
N GLY A 603 4.47 16.93 24.47
CA GLY A 603 3.34 17.50 25.23
C GLY A 603 2.61 18.58 24.43
N ASN A 604 2.23 18.25 23.19
CA ASN A 604 1.67 19.16 22.20
C ASN A 604 0.18 19.37 22.55
N SER A 605 -0.04 20.30 23.48
CA SER A 605 -1.36 20.65 24.00
C SER A 605 -2.35 20.97 22.87
N SER A 606 -3.65 20.86 23.14
CA SER A 606 -4.70 21.09 22.12
C SER A 606 -4.49 22.41 21.36
N GLN A 607 -4.04 23.45 22.08
CA GLN A 607 -3.60 24.75 21.57
C GLN A 607 -2.67 24.65 20.33
N GLY A 608 -1.69 23.74 20.32
CA GLY A 608 -0.77 23.55 19.19
C GLY A 608 -1.48 22.98 17.95
N LYS A 609 -2.35 21.98 18.13
CA LYS A 609 -3.24 21.47 17.06
C LYS A 609 -4.18 22.57 16.57
N GLU A 610 -4.86 23.26 17.48
CA GLU A 610 -5.78 24.36 17.18
C GLU A 610 -5.11 25.49 16.39
N GLU A 611 -3.83 25.79 16.68
CA GLU A 611 -3.07 26.80 15.96
C GLU A 611 -2.72 26.38 14.52
N ILE A 612 -2.22 25.16 14.30
CA ILE A 612 -1.91 24.70 12.93
C ILE A 612 -3.18 24.46 12.11
N VAL A 613 -4.27 23.97 12.71
CA VAL A 613 -5.60 23.88 12.06
C VAL A 613 -6.09 25.26 11.62
N ARG A 614 -6.00 26.27 12.50
CA ARG A 614 -6.41 27.65 12.19
C ARG A 614 -5.62 28.22 11.02
N TYR A 615 -4.30 28.00 11.02
CA TYR A 615 -3.40 28.44 9.95
C TYR A 615 -3.65 27.73 8.62
N ILE A 616 -3.93 26.41 8.63
CA ILE A 616 -4.33 25.67 7.41
C ILE A 616 -5.65 26.21 6.84
N LYS A 617 -6.63 26.54 7.69
CA LYS A 617 -7.90 27.16 7.27
C LYS A 617 -7.74 28.60 6.77
N GLU A 618 -6.74 29.33 7.25
CA GLU A 618 -6.37 30.66 6.77
C GLU A 618 -5.75 30.54 5.36
N LYS A 619 -4.73 29.70 5.20
CA LYS A 619 -4.10 29.39 3.91
C LYS A 619 -5.10 28.87 2.87
N PHE A 620 -6.08 28.05 3.27
CA PHE A 620 -7.16 27.59 2.39
C PHE A 620 -7.97 28.76 1.80
N LYS A 621 -8.26 29.81 2.60
CA LYS A 621 -9.03 30.99 2.18
C LYS A 621 -8.24 31.88 1.22
N GLU A 622 -6.92 31.93 1.37
CA GLU A 622 -6.00 32.64 0.46
C GLU A 622 -5.79 31.91 -0.88
N ASN A 623 -6.06 30.59 -0.93
CA ASN A 623 -5.65 29.72 -2.04
C ASN A 623 -6.49 29.85 -3.33
N THR A 624 -5.81 29.79 -4.46
CA THR A 624 -6.37 29.92 -5.81
C THR A 624 -6.23 28.66 -6.70
N SER A 625 -5.52 27.62 -6.26
CA SER A 625 -5.49 26.30 -6.91
C SER A 625 -6.44 25.32 -6.20
N ALA A 626 -7.16 24.52 -6.99
CA ALA A 626 -8.06 23.50 -6.48
C ALA A 626 -7.28 22.36 -5.83
N GLU A 627 -6.17 21.98 -6.45
CA GLU A 627 -5.31 20.86 -6.11
C GLU A 627 -4.50 21.15 -4.84
N ARG A 628 -3.90 22.36 -4.75
CA ARG A 628 -3.32 22.87 -3.49
C ARG A 628 -4.38 22.88 -2.37
N SER A 629 -5.61 23.32 -2.67
CA SER A 629 -6.72 23.38 -1.69
C SER A 629 -7.21 22.00 -1.24
N ILE A 630 -7.22 21.00 -2.13
CA ILE A 630 -7.58 19.61 -1.83
C ILE A 630 -6.51 18.94 -0.96
N ASN A 631 -5.21 19.23 -1.19
CA ASN A 631 -4.18 18.80 -0.25
C ASN A 631 -4.41 19.40 1.16
N LEU A 632 -4.76 20.68 1.28
CA LEU A 632 -5.09 21.28 2.59
C LEU A 632 -6.27 20.60 3.30
N PHE A 633 -7.29 20.13 2.57
CA PHE A 633 -8.35 19.29 3.15
C PHE A 633 -7.83 17.93 3.64
N HIS A 634 -6.97 17.26 2.87
CA HIS A 634 -6.34 16.01 3.32
C HIS A 634 -5.41 16.22 4.53
N CYS A 635 -4.72 17.37 4.62
CA CYS A 635 -3.93 17.77 5.77
C CYS A 635 -4.77 17.92 7.05
N LEU A 636 -5.97 18.51 6.96
CA LEU A 636 -6.92 18.54 8.09
C LEU A 636 -7.40 17.12 8.47
N ASN A 637 -7.61 16.24 7.49
CA ASN A 637 -7.99 14.85 7.76
C ASN A 637 -6.89 14.05 8.48
N GLU A 638 -5.61 14.20 8.11
CA GLU A 638 -4.49 13.59 8.87
C GLU A 638 -4.36 14.17 10.30
N LEU A 639 -4.78 15.42 10.52
CA LEU A 639 -4.91 16.03 11.86
C LEU A 639 -6.16 15.55 12.63
N ASN A 640 -7.02 14.70 12.05
CA ASN A 640 -8.36 14.38 12.57
C ASN A 640 -9.17 15.65 12.86
N ASP A 641 -9.35 16.50 11.85
CA ASP A 641 -10.22 17.68 11.87
C ASP A 641 -11.17 17.67 10.65
N LYS A 642 -12.49 17.70 10.91
CA LYS A 642 -13.55 17.78 9.89
C LYS A 642 -14.17 19.18 9.77
N SER A 643 -13.80 20.10 10.66
CA SER A 643 -14.58 21.29 10.97
C SER A 643 -14.57 22.35 9.86
N LEU A 644 -13.61 22.32 8.91
CA LEU A 644 -13.67 23.17 7.72
C LEU A 644 -14.87 22.84 6.82
N VAL A 645 -15.25 21.56 6.71
CA VAL A 645 -16.43 21.14 5.93
C VAL A 645 -17.71 21.61 6.63
N GLU A 646 -17.77 21.50 7.96
CA GLU A 646 -18.88 22.00 8.78
C GLU A 646 -19.00 23.53 8.73
N GLU A 647 -17.89 24.26 8.80
CA GLU A 647 -17.85 25.72 8.61
C GLU A 647 -18.47 26.10 7.25
N ILE A 648 -18.01 25.48 6.16
CA ILE A 648 -18.50 25.77 4.80
C ILE A 648 -20.00 25.43 4.69
N GLN A 649 -20.43 24.27 5.20
CA GLN A 649 -21.85 23.92 5.28
C GLN A 649 -22.68 24.97 6.03
N ASN A 650 -22.20 25.45 7.18
CA ASN A 650 -22.93 26.42 7.99
C ASN A 650 -23.05 27.80 7.31
N HIS A 651 -22.03 28.24 6.55
CA HIS A 651 -22.12 29.46 5.72
C HIS A 651 -23.09 29.29 4.53
N LEU A 652 -23.19 28.09 3.96
CA LEU A 652 -24.17 27.78 2.91
C LEU A 652 -25.60 27.75 3.48
N ARG A 653 -25.80 27.10 4.64
CA ARG A 653 -27.10 27.02 5.35
C ARG A 653 -27.60 28.36 5.86
N SER A 654 -26.72 29.28 6.27
CA SER A 654 -27.14 30.60 6.76
C SER A 654 -27.72 31.45 5.63
N GLY A 655 -27.26 31.25 4.40
CA GLY A 655 -27.52 32.17 3.27
C GLY A 655 -26.73 33.49 3.38
N SER A 656 -25.73 33.58 4.26
CA SER A 656 -24.88 34.77 4.40
C SER A 656 -23.84 34.94 3.29
N LEU A 657 -23.77 33.98 2.36
CA LEU A 657 -22.93 34.07 1.18
C LEU A 657 -23.47 35.10 0.19
N SER A 658 -22.81 36.25 0.14
CA SER A 658 -22.62 36.89 -1.16
C SER A 658 -21.90 35.91 -2.10
N SER A 659 -22.20 35.93 -3.39
CA SER A 659 -21.68 34.98 -4.38
C SER A 659 -20.21 35.23 -4.77
N ALA A 660 -19.37 35.60 -3.79
CA ALA A 660 -18.10 36.29 -4.02
C ALA A 660 -16.98 35.95 -3.01
N GLN A 661 -17.12 34.91 -2.18
CA GLN A 661 -16.08 34.52 -1.19
C GLN A 661 -15.41 33.16 -1.42
N LEU A 662 -16.06 32.19 -2.07
CA LEU A 662 -15.38 30.96 -2.50
C LEU A 662 -14.94 31.10 -3.96
N SER A 663 -13.64 30.96 -4.21
CA SER A 663 -13.05 30.96 -5.55
C SER A 663 -13.51 29.74 -6.37
N PRO A 664 -13.42 29.77 -7.71
CA PRO A 664 -13.74 28.59 -8.53
C PRO A 664 -12.93 27.34 -8.14
N ALA A 665 -11.69 27.53 -7.70
CA ALA A 665 -10.82 26.49 -7.19
C ALA A 665 -11.27 25.92 -5.83
N GLN A 666 -11.65 26.78 -4.88
CA GLN A 666 -12.20 26.35 -3.60
C GLN A 666 -13.55 25.65 -3.77
N TRP A 667 -14.34 26.01 -4.79
CA TRP A 667 -15.54 25.27 -5.19
C TRP A 667 -15.23 23.89 -5.74
N SER A 668 -14.25 23.73 -6.63
CA SER A 668 -13.80 22.40 -7.09
C SER A 668 -13.30 21.56 -5.91
N ALA A 669 -12.50 22.15 -5.02
CA ALA A 669 -12.02 21.51 -3.81
C ALA A 669 -13.14 21.01 -2.90
N LEU A 670 -14.17 21.83 -2.68
CA LEU A 670 -15.37 21.44 -1.93
C LEU A 670 -16.15 20.31 -2.65
N VAL A 671 -16.33 20.40 -3.96
CA VAL A 671 -17.05 19.37 -4.74
C VAL A 671 -16.31 18.03 -4.70
N PHE A 672 -14.99 18.02 -4.85
CA PHE A 672 -14.16 16.82 -4.70
C PHE A 672 -14.29 16.23 -3.29
N VAL A 673 -14.18 17.07 -2.24
CA VAL A 673 -14.31 16.62 -0.84
C VAL A 673 -15.72 16.12 -0.52
N LEU A 674 -16.77 16.63 -1.16
CA LEU A 674 -18.14 16.13 -0.98
C LEU A 674 -18.43 14.84 -1.78
N LEU A 675 -17.87 14.68 -2.98
CA LEU A 675 -17.90 13.42 -3.74
C LEU A 675 -17.10 12.30 -3.05
N THR A 676 -16.08 12.68 -2.28
CA THR A 676 -15.21 11.73 -1.58
C THR A 676 -15.61 11.50 -0.12
N SER A 677 -16.35 12.41 0.53
CA SER A 677 -16.90 12.23 1.89
C SER A 677 -18.22 11.46 1.90
N GLU A 678 -18.38 10.52 2.85
CA GLU A 678 -19.52 9.61 2.87
C GLU A 678 -20.80 10.15 3.53
N GLU A 679 -20.76 11.26 4.28
CA GLU A 679 -21.93 11.82 4.97
C GLU A 679 -23.01 12.40 4.02
N GLN A 680 -22.92 12.12 2.72
CA GLN A 680 -23.60 12.81 1.61
C GLN A 680 -24.03 11.92 0.43
N MET A 681 -23.58 10.66 0.33
CA MET A 681 -23.69 9.88 -0.92
C MET A 681 -24.85 8.86 -0.96
N GLU A 682 -25.37 8.43 0.20
CA GLU A 682 -26.67 7.75 0.26
C GLU A 682 -27.81 8.76 0.26
N GLU A 683 -27.74 9.81 1.09
CA GLU A 683 -28.69 10.95 1.10
C GLU A 683 -27.97 12.31 1.08
N PHE A 684 -27.99 12.99 -0.07
CA PHE A 684 -27.54 14.38 -0.20
C PHE A 684 -28.67 15.34 0.19
N ASP A 685 -28.67 15.79 1.44
CA ASP A 685 -29.58 16.85 1.89
C ASP A 685 -29.20 18.20 1.26
N LEU A 686 -29.91 18.57 0.19
CA LEU A 686 -29.67 19.79 -0.57
C LEU A 686 -29.83 21.03 0.32
N LYS A 687 -30.66 20.97 1.37
CA LYS A 687 -30.91 22.09 2.28
C LYS A 687 -29.71 22.41 3.18
N LYS A 688 -28.73 21.50 3.28
CA LYS A 688 -27.43 21.75 3.94
C LYS A 688 -26.48 22.60 3.09
N PHE A 689 -26.76 22.84 1.81
CA PHE A 689 -25.82 23.52 0.89
C PHE A 689 -26.47 24.53 -0.08
N VAL A 690 -27.63 24.20 -0.66
CA VAL A 690 -28.21 24.91 -1.79
C VAL A 690 -29.23 25.95 -1.33
N ARG A 691 -28.93 27.22 -1.60
CA ARG A 691 -29.87 28.36 -1.48
C ARG A 691 -29.89 29.28 -2.72
N SER A 692 -29.24 28.88 -3.81
CA SER A 692 -29.26 29.59 -5.10
C SER A 692 -28.95 28.66 -6.27
N ASP A 693 -29.43 29.02 -7.46
CA ASP A 693 -29.21 28.26 -8.69
C ASP A 693 -27.71 28.11 -9.05
N GLU A 694 -26.88 29.10 -8.71
CA GLU A 694 -25.44 29.01 -8.92
C GLU A 694 -24.79 27.98 -7.97
N CYS A 695 -25.20 27.94 -6.70
CA CYS A 695 -24.75 26.90 -5.78
C CYS A 695 -25.18 25.50 -6.26
N LEU A 696 -26.42 25.36 -6.74
CA LEU A 696 -26.91 24.10 -7.33
C LEU A 696 -26.10 23.68 -8.55
N LYS A 697 -25.73 24.61 -9.45
CA LYS A 697 -24.87 24.31 -10.61
C LYS A 697 -23.46 23.86 -10.19
N ARG A 698 -22.87 24.47 -9.17
CA ARG A 698 -21.54 24.09 -8.64
C ARG A 698 -21.57 22.69 -8.02
N LEU A 699 -22.61 22.37 -7.25
CA LEU A 699 -22.76 21.08 -6.57
C LEU A 699 -23.41 19.99 -7.44
N LEU A 700 -23.81 20.30 -8.67
CA LEU A 700 -24.46 19.37 -9.60
C LEU A 700 -23.71 18.03 -9.80
N PRO A 701 -22.35 17.95 -9.78
CA PRO A 701 -21.65 16.67 -9.78
C PRO A 701 -22.01 15.80 -8.57
N VAL A 702 -22.00 16.37 -7.36
CA VAL A 702 -22.33 15.63 -6.12
C VAL A 702 -23.79 15.15 -6.14
N VAL A 703 -24.71 16.03 -6.58
CA VAL A 703 -26.14 15.72 -6.66
C VAL A 703 -26.45 14.62 -7.70
N LYS A 704 -25.60 14.44 -8.73
CA LYS A 704 -25.73 13.36 -9.72
C LYS A 704 -25.22 12.01 -9.24
N THR A 705 -24.23 12.00 -8.34
CA THR A 705 -23.60 10.77 -7.84
C THR A 705 -24.24 10.28 -6.54
N ALA A 706 -24.97 11.15 -5.82
CA ALA A 706 -25.74 10.76 -4.66
C ALA A 706 -26.94 9.87 -5.03
N THR A 707 -27.15 8.80 -4.26
CA THR A 707 -28.21 7.80 -4.49
C THR A 707 -29.61 8.38 -4.31
N LYS A 708 -29.74 9.37 -3.43
CA LYS A 708 -30.97 10.11 -3.13
C LYS A 708 -30.59 11.54 -2.74
N ALA A 709 -31.42 12.52 -3.13
CA ALA A 709 -31.24 13.92 -2.74
C ALA A 709 -32.54 14.46 -2.12
N LEU A 710 -32.41 15.31 -1.09
CA LEU A 710 -33.52 15.72 -0.20
C LEU A 710 -33.75 17.23 -0.12
#